data_AF-A0A318Z164-F1
#
_entry.id   AF-A0A318Z164-F1
#
_cell.length_a   1.000
_cell.length_b   1.000
_cell.length_c   1.000
_cell.angle_alpha   90.00
_cell.angle_beta   90.00
_cell.angle_gamma   90.00
#
_symmetry.space_group_name_H-M   'P 1'
#
loop_
_entity.id
_entity.type
_entity.pdbx_description
1 polymer ?
#
loop_
_entity_poly.entity_id
_entity_poly.type
_entity_poly.pdbx_seq_one_letter_code
_entity_poly.pdbx_strand_id
1 'polypeptide(L)'
;MSGQVDALYIYDEQSNPIVEQVYRSRPPSASAILPLYNAYAAPRPSLIYFPNTTPPVTVFSVVQSNLLFLALSEVDTEPLLALEFIHRVVDVLEDFVGAPLLSTKIQANYDVVAQLLHEMCDAGVVCNTEPNALQEVVEMPGWMGKLLGGVGLPGSSTPILGQPSAMKQSAAAAAQGPAIPWRKSGVRHTSNELYVDIIESLSVTMAPSGRILSAMSSGTIAFTAKISGVPDLLLSLTAPGGQNALGRKLELPVFHPCVRLARWRENPGELSFVPPDGRFILAGYEVDLMPTDPTLDQPPSHMEKLFLPAIVDIRKSLGPTGSDFEVRLILNTNFPGYSSSSRPGVGRSGSGTSTPSFLGGGGGNSSAPALEEVVVTVPIPKSVRNVTDMHASRGEALFSPGNGVLEWRVPTKDAGTISGTATLRCTVVGHYADDELDDDVEEIDADTNLLQGYYDASASYQNPEADTTKRKTKKKKKKKVVKKSSSRAAAAAAAAEASASSPAEPLSLNPEDPEQLTHTPTPEPEQSQTLTPPVQSSSPQPPPSLPRSQSQSQKQSPSRAYSDSSIFLSAPRKTKTQLNATLMPNSAAVSFSVRGWLPSGLKVECLNIDPRRSRGLGEGVKPYKGVKYICMSRKGVERRC
;
A
#
# COMPACT_ATOMS: atom_id res chain seq x y z
N MET A 1 28.41 12.24 -5.79
CA MET A 1 29.29 11.18 -6.32
C MET A 1 28.45 10.33 -7.27
N SER A 2 29.00 9.78 -8.35
CA SER A 2 28.26 8.82 -9.19
C SER A 2 28.41 7.43 -8.60
N GLY A 3 27.29 6.79 -8.25
CA GLY A 3 27.28 5.37 -7.91
C GLY A 3 27.67 4.52 -9.11
N GLN A 4 28.28 3.35 -8.87
CA GLN A 4 28.80 2.46 -9.90
C GLN A 4 28.41 1.01 -9.64
N VAL A 5 28.02 0.29 -10.69
CA VAL A 5 27.71 -1.13 -10.67
C VAL A 5 28.84 -1.87 -11.37
N ASP A 6 29.63 -2.66 -10.64
CA ASP A 6 30.76 -3.39 -11.23
C ASP A 6 30.28 -4.63 -12.01
N ALA A 7 29.21 -5.29 -11.54
CA ALA A 7 28.58 -6.41 -12.22
C ALA A 7 27.10 -6.58 -11.84
N LEU A 8 26.34 -7.29 -12.68
CA LEU A 8 25.00 -7.78 -12.43
C LEU A 8 24.91 -9.28 -12.74
N TYR A 9 24.43 -10.06 -11.75
CA TYR A 9 24.27 -11.50 -11.84
C TYR A 9 22.79 -11.89 -11.67
N ILE A 10 22.30 -12.81 -12.50
CA ILE A 10 20.94 -13.36 -12.41
C ILE A 10 21.04 -14.87 -12.19
N TYR A 11 20.28 -15.40 -11.24
CA TYR A 11 20.21 -16.83 -10.91
C TYR A 11 18.77 -17.36 -11.08
N ASP A 12 18.65 -18.63 -11.44
CA ASP A 12 17.37 -19.33 -11.50
C ASP A 12 16.84 -19.75 -10.11
N GLU A 13 15.65 -20.37 -10.09
CA GLU A 13 14.99 -20.83 -8.86
C GLU A 13 15.80 -21.93 -8.13
N GLN A 14 16.70 -22.60 -8.85
CA GLN A 14 17.61 -23.62 -8.33
C GLN A 14 18.98 -23.03 -7.93
N SER A 15 19.12 -21.69 -7.99
CA SER A 15 20.33 -20.92 -7.71
C SER A 15 21.52 -21.16 -8.67
N ASN A 16 21.28 -21.65 -9.89
CA ASN A 16 22.32 -21.64 -10.93
C ASN A 16 22.45 -20.24 -11.53
N PRO A 17 23.67 -19.72 -11.78
CA PRO A 17 23.83 -18.46 -12.51
C PRO A 17 23.41 -18.65 -13.98
N ILE A 18 22.50 -17.80 -14.45
CA ILE A 18 21.97 -17.80 -15.82
C ILE A 18 22.37 -16.56 -16.63
N VAL A 19 22.82 -15.49 -15.97
CA VAL A 19 23.47 -14.33 -16.58
C VAL A 19 24.59 -13.86 -15.66
N GLU A 20 25.78 -13.64 -16.23
CA GLU A 20 26.94 -13.08 -15.53
C GLU A 20 27.49 -11.89 -16.34
N GLN A 21 26.97 -10.69 -16.08
CA GLN A 21 27.36 -9.46 -16.77
C GLN A 21 28.32 -8.65 -15.91
N VAL A 22 29.56 -8.45 -16.38
CA VAL A 22 30.57 -7.60 -15.72
C VAL A 22 30.78 -6.34 -16.54
N TYR A 23 30.63 -5.17 -15.92
CA TYR A 23 30.71 -3.86 -16.59
C TYR A 23 32.09 -3.21 -16.49
N ARG A 24 32.84 -3.53 -15.43
CA ARG A 24 34.11 -2.88 -15.07
C ARG A 24 34.88 -3.73 -14.04
N SER A 25 36.08 -3.28 -13.69
CA SER A 25 36.87 -3.79 -12.56
C SER A 25 37.12 -5.32 -12.64
N ARG A 26 37.12 -6.04 -11.51
CA ARG A 26 37.20 -7.52 -11.48
C ARG A 26 36.49 -8.04 -10.22
N PRO A 27 35.15 -7.88 -10.12
CA PRO A 27 34.39 -8.32 -8.96
C PRO A 27 34.38 -9.86 -8.81
N PRO A 28 34.10 -10.39 -7.61
CA PRO A 28 33.96 -11.83 -7.38
C PRO A 28 32.83 -12.44 -8.22
N SER A 29 33.12 -13.52 -8.95
CA SER A 29 32.17 -14.16 -9.89
C SER A 29 30.85 -14.59 -9.24
N ALA A 30 29.82 -14.78 -10.07
CA ALA A 30 28.50 -15.23 -9.64
C ALA A 30 28.57 -16.52 -8.79
N SER A 31 29.40 -17.47 -9.23
CA SER A 31 29.69 -18.72 -8.52
C SER A 31 30.39 -18.55 -7.16
N ALA A 32 31.14 -17.45 -6.95
CA ALA A 32 31.88 -17.16 -5.73
C ALA A 32 31.08 -16.33 -4.72
N ILE A 33 30.24 -15.40 -5.19
CA ILE A 33 29.45 -14.50 -4.32
C ILE A 33 28.17 -15.17 -3.80
N LEU A 34 27.55 -16.05 -4.58
CA LEU A 34 26.29 -16.72 -4.21
C LEU A 34 26.37 -17.52 -2.89
N PRO A 35 27.41 -18.32 -2.60
CA PRO A 35 27.54 -19.01 -1.31
C PRO A 35 27.64 -18.03 -0.12
N LEU A 36 28.32 -16.90 -0.32
CA LEU A 36 28.50 -15.87 0.70
C LEU A 36 27.18 -15.13 1.00
N TYR A 37 26.40 -14.80 -0.04
CA TYR A 37 25.04 -14.29 0.09
C TYR A 37 24.12 -15.30 0.79
N ASN A 38 24.19 -16.58 0.40
CA ASN A 38 23.33 -17.62 0.97
C ASN A 38 23.66 -17.97 2.43
N ALA A 39 24.87 -17.68 2.92
CA ALA A 39 25.24 -17.87 4.33
C ALA A 39 24.47 -16.97 5.30
N TYR A 40 23.87 -15.87 4.84
CA TYR A 40 22.97 -15.05 5.65
C TYR A 40 21.61 -15.74 5.83
N ALA A 41 21.05 -15.68 7.04
CA ALA A 41 19.73 -16.22 7.32
C ALA A 41 18.62 -15.42 6.61
N ALA A 42 17.50 -16.07 6.31
CA ALA A 42 16.30 -15.41 5.78
C ALA A 42 15.45 -14.80 6.93
N PRO A 43 14.82 -13.63 6.74
CA PRO A 43 14.87 -12.77 5.55
C PRO A 43 16.23 -12.05 5.44
N ARG A 44 16.80 -12.04 4.23
CA ARG A 44 18.06 -11.33 3.93
C ARG A 44 17.79 -9.86 3.66
N PRO A 45 18.65 -8.93 4.10
CA PRO A 45 18.54 -7.52 3.73
C PRO A 45 18.92 -7.33 2.25
N SER A 46 18.32 -6.34 1.58
CA SER A 46 18.58 -6.02 0.17
C SER A 46 19.98 -5.43 -0.11
N LEU A 47 20.81 -5.26 0.92
CA LEU A 47 22.19 -4.78 0.86
C LEU A 47 23.03 -5.56 1.87
N ILE A 48 24.13 -6.16 1.41
CA ILE A 48 25.12 -6.84 2.25
C ILE A 48 26.54 -6.42 1.82
N TYR A 49 27.37 -6.00 2.77
CA TYR A 49 28.79 -5.70 2.52
C TYR A 49 29.68 -6.90 2.86
N PHE A 50 30.57 -7.27 1.93
CA PHE A 50 31.51 -8.39 2.04
C PHE A 50 32.96 -7.85 2.12
N PRO A 51 33.51 -7.59 3.32
CA PRO A 51 34.87 -7.09 3.49
C PRO A 51 35.97 -8.11 3.15
N ASN A 52 35.62 -9.40 3.11
CA ASN A 52 36.56 -10.52 3.00
C ASN A 52 36.65 -11.12 1.58
N THR A 53 35.93 -10.56 0.60
CA THR A 53 36.15 -10.90 -0.81
C THR A 53 37.36 -10.15 -1.36
N THR A 54 37.90 -10.62 -2.48
CA THR A 54 39.01 -9.96 -3.19
C THR A 54 38.55 -9.65 -4.61
N PRO A 55 38.18 -8.39 -4.93
CA PRO A 55 38.08 -7.23 -4.06
C PRO A 55 36.88 -7.28 -3.07
N PRO A 56 36.90 -6.48 -1.99
CA PRO A 56 35.72 -6.25 -1.14
C PRO A 56 34.57 -5.66 -1.94
N VAL A 57 33.34 -6.15 -1.73
CA VAL A 57 32.16 -5.66 -2.48
C VAL A 57 30.93 -5.45 -1.60
N THR A 58 30.14 -4.45 -1.94
CA THR A 58 28.73 -4.35 -1.55
C THR A 58 27.88 -5.11 -2.58
N VAL A 59 26.97 -5.94 -2.10
CA VAL A 59 25.99 -6.67 -2.93
C VAL A 59 24.61 -6.11 -2.64
N PHE A 60 23.91 -5.71 -3.70
CA PHE A 60 22.51 -5.30 -3.68
C PHE A 60 21.65 -6.42 -4.27
N SER A 61 20.56 -6.81 -3.60
CA SER A 61 19.79 -8.00 -3.95
C SER A 61 18.29 -7.77 -4.08
N VAL A 62 17.72 -8.21 -5.20
CA VAL A 62 16.27 -8.26 -5.46
C VAL A 62 15.88 -9.68 -5.84
N VAL A 63 14.71 -10.15 -5.39
CA VAL A 63 14.10 -11.41 -5.82
C VAL A 63 12.80 -11.10 -6.54
N GLN A 64 12.66 -11.51 -7.80
CA GLN A 64 11.50 -11.25 -8.64
C GLN A 64 11.21 -12.48 -9.51
N SER A 65 9.94 -12.89 -9.59
CA SER A 65 9.51 -14.05 -10.39
C SER A 65 10.36 -15.31 -10.12
N ASN A 66 10.67 -15.56 -8.84
CA ASN A 66 11.56 -16.60 -8.31
C ASN A 66 13.04 -16.54 -8.76
N LEU A 67 13.43 -15.57 -9.57
CA LEU A 67 14.81 -15.30 -9.94
C LEU A 67 15.48 -14.40 -8.90
N LEU A 68 16.77 -14.64 -8.62
CA LEU A 68 17.60 -13.79 -7.78
C LEU A 68 18.45 -12.88 -8.66
N PHE A 69 18.41 -11.58 -8.40
CA PHE A 69 19.26 -10.57 -9.03
C PHE A 69 20.25 -10.04 -7.98
N LEU A 70 21.54 -10.10 -8.26
CA LEU A 70 22.61 -9.52 -7.42
C LEU A 70 23.40 -8.50 -8.24
N ALA A 71 23.39 -7.22 -7.85
CA ALA A 71 24.32 -6.22 -8.38
C ALA A 71 25.48 -6.04 -7.39
N LEU A 72 26.71 -5.94 -7.90
CA LEU A 72 27.93 -5.76 -7.11
C LEU A 72 28.50 -4.36 -7.28
N SER A 73 29.08 -3.80 -6.23
CA SER A 73 29.87 -2.57 -6.27
C SER A 73 31.11 -2.68 -5.38
N GLU A 74 32.29 -2.39 -5.94
CA GLU A 74 33.57 -2.29 -5.23
C GLU A 74 33.72 -0.94 -4.48
N VAL A 75 32.86 0.03 -4.78
CA VAL A 75 32.86 1.39 -4.22
C VAL A 75 31.62 1.67 -3.37
N ASP A 76 31.66 2.74 -2.58
CA ASP A 76 30.47 3.24 -1.88
C ASP A 76 29.49 3.83 -2.91
N THR A 77 28.39 3.11 -3.14
CA THR A 77 27.38 3.38 -4.15
C THR A 77 26.03 3.60 -3.47
N GLU A 78 25.36 4.69 -3.84
CA GLU A 78 24.04 5.05 -3.31
C GLU A 78 23.06 3.86 -3.45
N PRO A 79 22.55 3.29 -2.34
CA PRO A 79 21.78 2.04 -2.41
C PRO A 79 20.54 2.10 -3.29
N LEU A 80 19.89 3.26 -3.34
CA LEU A 80 18.71 3.47 -4.17
C LEU A 80 19.05 3.41 -5.67
N LEU A 81 20.22 3.89 -6.11
CA LEU A 81 20.66 3.81 -7.50
C LEU A 81 20.84 2.35 -7.94
N ALA A 82 21.49 1.52 -7.12
CA ALA A 82 21.72 0.11 -7.44
C ALA A 82 20.43 -0.72 -7.40
N LEU A 83 19.55 -0.48 -6.42
CA LEU A 83 18.27 -1.19 -6.31
C LEU A 83 17.29 -0.77 -7.42
N GLU A 84 17.18 0.53 -7.72
CA GLU A 84 16.37 1.06 -8.84
C GLU A 84 16.88 0.53 -10.18
N PHE A 85 18.20 0.44 -10.38
CA PHE A 85 18.78 -0.17 -11.58
C PHE A 85 18.35 -1.63 -11.75
N ILE A 86 18.41 -2.45 -10.70
CA ILE A 86 17.93 -3.84 -10.76
C ILE A 86 16.43 -3.89 -11.11
N HIS A 87 15.61 -3.02 -10.51
CA HIS A 87 14.17 -2.95 -10.81
C HIS A 87 13.88 -2.49 -12.25
N ARG A 88 14.65 -1.56 -12.81
CA ARG A 88 14.51 -1.19 -14.23
C ARG A 88 15.02 -2.28 -15.17
N VAL A 89 16.06 -3.03 -14.82
CA VAL A 89 16.47 -4.23 -15.58
C VAL A 89 15.35 -5.27 -15.59
N VAL A 90 14.69 -5.52 -14.46
CA VAL A 90 13.51 -6.39 -14.38
C VAL A 90 12.42 -5.94 -15.36
N ASP A 91 12.00 -4.67 -15.32
CA ASP A 91 10.94 -4.14 -16.19
C ASP A 91 11.30 -4.23 -17.67
N VAL A 92 12.53 -3.83 -18.04
CA VAL A 92 13.03 -3.86 -19.41
C VAL A 92 13.07 -5.30 -19.94
N LEU A 93 13.51 -6.26 -19.13
CA LEU A 93 13.46 -7.68 -19.50
C LEU A 93 12.01 -8.18 -19.64
N GLU A 94 11.06 -7.73 -18.80
CA GLU A 94 9.65 -8.10 -18.94
C GLU A 94 8.97 -7.50 -20.18
N ASP A 95 9.38 -6.33 -20.65
CA ASP A 95 8.90 -5.72 -21.90
C ASP A 95 9.48 -6.39 -23.16
N PHE A 96 10.78 -6.72 -23.16
CA PHE A 96 11.47 -7.26 -24.35
C PHE A 96 11.37 -8.79 -24.45
N VAL A 97 11.61 -9.51 -23.35
CA VAL A 97 11.63 -10.98 -23.26
C VAL A 97 10.25 -11.53 -22.82
N GLY A 98 9.42 -10.69 -22.20
CA GLY A 98 8.00 -10.94 -21.95
C GLY A 98 7.70 -11.41 -20.53
N ALA A 99 6.85 -10.68 -19.81
CA ALA A 99 6.37 -11.04 -18.46
C ALA A 99 5.66 -12.42 -18.36
N PRO A 100 5.63 -13.05 -17.17
CA PRO A 100 6.61 -12.86 -16.10
C PRO A 100 7.98 -13.38 -16.55
N LEU A 101 9.09 -12.85 -16.00
CA LEU A 101 10.41 -13.44 -16.23
C LEU A 101 10.45 -14.91 -15.82
N LEU A 102 11.14 -15.72 -16.63
CA LEU A 102 11.44 -17.13 -16.37
C LEU A 102 12.87 -17.39 -16.84
N SER A 103 13.61 -18.26 -16.15
CA SER A 103 14.99 -18.63 -16.52
C SER A 103 15.09 -19.11 -17.98
N THR A 104 14.14 -19.94 -18.41
CA THR A 104 14.04 -20.46 -19.78
C THR A 104 13.84 -19.36 -20.84
N LYS A 105 13.09 -18.30 -20.52
CA LYS A 105 12.90 -17.15 -21.44
C LYS A 105 14.18 -16.34 -21.57
N ILE A 106 14.87 -16.08 -20.46
CA ILE A 106 16.14 -15.33 -20.43
C ILE A 106 17.20 -16.09 -21.23
N GLN A 107 17.37 -17.39 -20.98
CA GLN A 107 18.32 -18.24 -21.72
C GLN A 107 17.99 -18.31 -23.23
N ALA A 108 16.71 -18.35 -23.61
CA ALA A 108 16.29 -18.43 -25.01
C ALA A 108 16.43 -17.12 -25.80
N ASN A 109 16.72 -15.99 -25.14
CA ASN A 109 16.89 -14.66 -25.76
C ASN A 109 18.16 -13.96 -25.23
N TYR A 110 19.20 -14.73 -24.88
CA TYR A 110 20.40 -14.24 -24.20
C TYR A 110 21.15 -13.16 -24.99
N ASP A 111 21.07 -13.22 -26.33
CA ASP A 111 21.58 -12.21 -27.26
C ASP A 111 20.90 -10.84 -27.10
N VAL A 112 19.58 -10.82 -26.88
CA VAL A 112 18.81 -9.60 -26.59
C VAL A 112 19.08 -9.13 -25.16
N VAL A 113 19.17 -10.06 -24.19
CA VAL A 113 19.50 -9.75 -22.79
C VAL A 113 20.86 -9.06 -22.69
N ALA A 114 21.90 -9.59 -23.35
CA ALA A 114 23.25 -9.02 -23.31
C ALA A 114 23.32 -7.62 -23.95
N GLN A 115 22.60 -7.38 -25.06
CA GLN A 115 22.47 -6.04 -25.67
C GLN A 115 21.80 -5.05 -24.70
N LEU A 116 20.67 -5.43 -24.11
CA LEU A 116 19.94 -4.58 -23.17
C LEU A 116 20.79 -4.20 -21.97
N LEU A 117 21.47 -5.17 -21.35
CA LEU A 117 22.31 -4.91 -20.19
C LEU A 117 23.47 -3.95 -20.50
N HIS A 118 24.01 -3.98 -21.72
CA HIS A 118 25.09 -3.08 -22.14
C HIS A 118 24.58 -1.65 -22.43
N GLU A 119 23.45 -1.49 -23.12
CA GLU A 119 22.84 -0.17 -23.36
C GLU A 119 22.31 0.50 -22.07
N MET A 120 21.89 -0.32 -21.08
CA MET A 120 21.44 0.17 -19.78
C MET A 120 22.59 0.57 -18.85
N CYS A 121 23.81 0.05 -19.03
CA CYS A 121 24.96 0.35 -18.19
C CYS A 121 26.30 0.20 -18.93
N ASP A 122 27.05 1.30 -19.03
CA ASP A 122 28.39 1.34 -19.64
C ASP A 122 29.46 1.71 -18.61
N ALA A 123 30.60 1.00 -18.63
CA ALA A 123 31.70 1.13 -17.68
C ALA A 123 31.30 1.17 -16.18
N GLY A 124 30.12 0.61 -15.85
CA GLY A 124 29.47 0.59 -14.54
C GLY A 124 28.63 1.82 -14.18
N VAL A 125 28.44 2.76 -15.10
CA VAL A 125 27.52 3.90 -14.97
C VAL A 125 26.17 3.52 -15.57
N VAL A 126 25.09 3.74 -14.84
CA VAL A 126 23.72 3.52 -15.35
C VAL A 126 23.41 4.59 -16.42
N CYS A 127 23.05 4.14 -17.62
CA CYS A 127 22.86 4.98 -18.80
C CYS A 127 21.38 5.11 -19.16
N ASN A 128 20.89 4.32 -20.11
CA ASN A 128 19.53 4.44 -20.64
C ASN A 128 18.63 3.31 -20.15
N THR A 129 17.72 3.60 -19.22
CA THR A 129 16.78 2.60 -18.65
C THR A 129 15.36 2.71 -19.19
N GLU A 130 15.11 3.56 -20.20
CA GLU A 130 13.78 3.81 -20.78
C GLU A 130 13.46 2.78 -21.87
N PRO A 131 12.45 1.89 -21.72
CA PRO A 131 12.15 0.84 -22.70
C PRO A 131 11.88 1.39 -24.11
N ASN A 132 11.23 2.56 -24.20
CA ASN A 132 10.97 3.22 -25.47
C ASN A 132 12.24 3.70 -26.18
N ALA A 133 13.30 4.11 -25.48
CA ALA A 133 14.57 4.45 -26.12
C ALA A 133 15.38 3.20 -26.47
N LEU A 134 15.41 2.20 -25.59
CA LEU A 134 16.10 0.92 -25.83
C LEU A 134 15.59 0.20 -27.09
N GLN A 135 14.29 0.32 -27.40
CA GLN A 135 13.70 -0.21 -28.64
C GLN A 135 14.10 0.55 -29.93
N GLU A 136 14.91 1.60 -29.87
CA GLU A 136 15.50 2.24 -31.06
C GLU A 136 16.95 1.76 -31.34
N VAL A 137 17.60 1.14 -30.35
CA VAL A 137 19.02 0.70 -30.42
C VAL A 137 19.20 -0.82 -30.37
N VAL A 138 18.39 -1.56 -29.61
CA VAL A 138 18.46 -3.02 -29.51
C VAL A 138 17.66 -3.70 -30.63
N GLU A 139 18.29 -4.60 -31.37
CA GLU A 139 17.61 -5.41 -32.37
C GLU A 139 16.85 -6.59 -31.72
N MET A 140 15.58 -6.77 -32.08
CA MET A 140 14.72 -7.84 -31.52
C MET A 140 14.33 -8.86 -32.59
N PRO A 141 14.96 -10.05 -32.63
CA PRO A 141 14.58 -11.13 -33.53
C PRO A 141 13.08 -11.48 -33.44
N GLY A 142 12.40 -11.55 -34.59
CA GLY A 142 11.00 -11.99 -34.66
C GLY A 142 9.94 -11.02 -34.12
N TRP A 143 10.29 -9.90 -33.46
CA TRP A 143 9.32 -8.90 -32.97
C TRP A 143 8.44 -8.35 -34.11
N MET A 144 9.04 -8.08 -35.27
CA MET A 144 8.33 -7.64 -36.47
C MET A 144 7.32 -8.68 -36.99
N GLY A 145 7.51 -9.97 -36.71
CA GLY A 145 6.53 -11.02 -36.98
C GLY A 145 5.31 -10.95 -36.05
N LYS A 146 5.47 -10.51 -34.80
CA LYS A 146 4.35 -10.32 -33.85
C LYS A 146 3.53 -9.07 -34.17
N LEU A 147 4.16 -7.99 -34.64
CA LEU A 147 3.45 -6.78 -35.07
C LEU A 147 2.79 -6.89 -36.46
N LEU A 148 3.25 -7.80 -37.33
CA LEU A 148 2.71 -8.00 -38.68
C LEU A 148 1.81 -9.26 -38.80
N GLY A 149 1.85 -10.18 -37.84
CA GLY A 149 1.23 -11.51 -37.88
C GLY A 149 -0.24 -11.60 -37.45
N GLY A 150 -1.03 -10.54 -37.59
CA GLY A 150 -2.42 -10.48 -37.11
C GLY A 150 -3.50 -11.03 -38.06
N VAL A 151 -3.24 -11.03 -39.38
CA VAL A 151 -4.19 -11.51 -40.41
C VAL A 151 -3.44 -12.28 -41.50
N GLY A 152 -3.33 -13.59 -41.35
CA GLY A 152 -2.72 -14.48 -42.34
C GLY A 152 -3.67 -14.82 -43.48
N LEU A 153 -3.76 -13.97 -44.51
CA LEU A 153 -4.34 -14.33 -45.81
C LEU A 153 -3.26 -14.99 -46.68
N PRO A 154 -3.39 -16.27 -47.08
CA PRO A 154 -2.39 -16.95 -47.87
C PRO A 154 -2.47 -16.52 -49.34
N GLY A 155 -1.54 -15.68 -49.80
CA GLY A 155 -1.35 -15.39 -51.22
C GLY A 155 -1.25 -13.91 -51.60
N SER A 156 -0.12 -13.27 -51.26
CA SER A 156 0.36 -12.12 -52.02
C SER A 156 1.90 -12.09 -51.97
N SER A 157 2.54 -12.04 -53.13
CA SER A 157 3.99 -12.06 -53.27
C SER A 157 4.57 -10.66 -53.14
N THR A 158 5.38 -10.42 -52.11
CA THR A 158 6.24 -9.22 -52.05
C THR A 158 7.41 -9.38 -53.03
N PRO A 159 7.66 -8.42 -53.94
CA PRO A 159 8.79 -8.50 -54.86
C PRO A 159 10.11 -8.19 -54.14
N ILE A 160 11.16 -8.96 -54.46
CA ILE A 160 12.54 -8.68 -54.05
C ILE A 160 13.02 -7.45 -54.84
N LEU A 161 13.46 -6.38 -54.15
CA LEU A 161 14.21 -5.30 -54.78
C LEU A 161 15.19 -4.62 -53.82
N GLY A 162 16.50 -4.84 -54.08
CA GLY A 162 17.61 -3.94 -53.77
C GLY A 162 17.78 -3.38 -52.35
N GLN A 163 18.60 -4.06 -51.53
CA GLN A 163 19.44 -3.34 -50.56
C GLN A 163 20.70 -2.80 -51.26
N PRO A 164 20.99 -1.50 -51.11
CA PRO A 164 22.35 -1.02 -50.92
C PRO A 164 22.64 -0.87 -49.42
N SER A 165 23.87 -1.14 -49.01
CA SER A 165 24.35 -1.01 -47.63
C SER A 165 24.45 0.47 -47.19
N ALA A 166 23.35 1.03 -46.70
CA ALA A 166 23.33 2.32 -46.02
C ALA A 166 23.82 2.15 -44.56
N MET A 167 25.10 2.44 -44.34
CA MET A 167 25.71 2.54 -43.01
C MET A 167 24.94 3.59 -42.16
N LYS A 168 24.16 3.13 -41.17
CA LYS A 168 23.47 4.03 -40.22
C LYS A 168 24.49 4.67 -39.26
N GLN A 169 25.24 5.66 -39.74
CA GLN A 169 25.83 6.65 -38.86
C GLN A 169 24.68 7.50 -38.29
N SER A 170 24.21 7.16 -37.08
CA SER A 170 23.26 7.94 -36.28
C SER A 170 23.89 9.22 -35.70
N ALA A 171 24.67 9.92 -36.52
CA ALA A 171 25.35 11.16 -36.16
C ALA A 171 24.35 12.32 -36.04
N ALA A 172 23.85 12.54 -34.83
CA ALA A 172 23.32 13.81 -34.34
C ALA A 172 22.39 14.60 -35.29
N ALA A 173 21.30 13.96 -35.76
CA ALA A 173 20.14 14.69 -36.30
C ALA A 173 19.40 15.41 -35.16
N ALA A 174 20.02 16.45 -34.59
CA ALA A 174 19.57 17.16 -33.39
C ALA A 174 18.28 17.96 -33.66
N ALA A 175 17.14 17.31 -33.48
CA ALA A 175 15.84 17.99 -33.46
C ALA A 175 15.84 19.04 -32.33
N GLN A 176 15.63 20.32 -32.67
CA GLN A 176 15.70 21.41 -31.71
C GLN A 176 14.52 21.40 -30.73
N GLY A 177 14.74 20.72 -29.62
CA GLY A 177 13.90 20.60 -28.43
C GLY A 177 14.67 19.80 -27.37
N PRO A 178 14.24 19.82 -26.09
CA PRO A 178 14.81 18.92 -25.10
C PRO A 178 14.59 17.47 -25.54
N ALA A 179 15.59 16.61 -25.38
CA ALA A 179 15.45 15.18 -25.63
C ALA A 179 14.38 14.60 -24.69
N ILE A 180 13.49 13.77 -25.23
CA ILE A 180 12.39 13.15 -24.49
C ILE A 180 12.64 11.63 -24.53
N PRO A 181 13.53 11.08 -23.67
CA PRO A 181 14.02 9.70 -23.85
C PRO A 181 12.90 8.65 -23.76
N TRP A 182 11.91 8.88 -22.90
CA TRP A 182 10.73 8.01 -22.78
C TRP A 182 9.78 8.03 -24.00
N ARG A 183 9.96 8.91 -25.00
CA ARG A 183 9.07 9.01 -26.17
C ARG A 183 9.79 9.22 -27.50
N LYS A 184 9.76 8.18 -28.34
CA LYS A 184 10.22 8.16 -29.74
C LYS A 184 9.68 9.32 -30.58
N SER A 185 10.46 9.76 -31.55
CA SER A 185 9.98 10.70 -32.58
C SER A 185 9.14 9.98 -33.64
N GLY A 186 8.16 10.67 -34.25
CA GLY A 186 7.43 10.13 -35.41
C GLY A 186 6.46 8.97 -35.14
N VAL A 187 6.11 8.67 -33.87
CA VAL A 187 5.10 7.67 -33.49
C VAL A 187 3.79 7.85 -34.26
N ARG A 188 3.19 6.75 -34.74
CA ARG A 188 1.91 6.74 -35.48
C ARG A 188 1.01 5.62 -34.99
N HIS A 189 -0.25 5.94 -34.69
CA HIS A 189 -1.31 4.99 -34.39
C HIS A 189 -2.49 5.18 -35.35
N THR A 190 -3.20 4.09 -35.67
CA THR A 190 -4.40 4.11 -36.53
C THR A 190 -5.63 4.67 -35.82
N SER A 191 -5.73 4.47 -34.50
CA SER A 191 -6.67 5.15 -33.61
C SER A 191 -5.87 5.87 -32.52
N ASN A 192 -6.23 7.10 -32.18
CA ASN A 192 -5.58 7.85 -31.11
C ASN A 192 -6.43 7.72 -29.84
N GLU A 193 -5.87 7.09 -28.80
CA GLU A 193 -6.60 6.64 -27.60
C GLU A 193 -5.78 6.84 -26.33
N LEU A 194 -6.36 7.53 -25.34
CA LEU A 194 -5.80 7.71 -24.00
C LEU A 194 -6.78 7.14 -22.95
N TYR A 195 -6.27 6.31 -22.04
CA TYR A 195 -7.01 5.76 -20.91
C TYR A 195 -6.26 6.01 -19.60
N VAL A 196 -7.01 6.24 -18.52
CA VAL A 196 -6.48 6.39 -17.15
C VAL A 196 -7.08 5.31 -16.26
N ASP A 197 -6.25 4.50 -15.61
CA ASP A 197 -6.67 3.55 -14.58
C ASP A 197 -6.14 4.08 -13.22
N ILE A 198 -7.02 4.59 -12.35
CA ILE A 198 -6.64 4.92 -10.96
C ILE A 198 -7.00 3.75 -10.05
N ILE A 199 -5.99 3.23 -9.35
CA ILE A 199 -6.03 2.00 -8.56
C ILE A 199 -5.56 2.32 -7.15
N GLU A 200 -6.40 2.07 -6.14
CA GLU A 200 -6.06 2.29 -4.72
C GLU A 200 -6.09 0.98 -3.93
N SER A 201 -5.04 0.73 -3.16
CA SER A 201 -4.94 -0.37 -2.21
C SER A 201 -5.26 0.15 -0.81
N LEU A 202 -6.38 -0.30 -0.24
CA LEU A 202 -6.85 0.10 1.08
C LEU A 202 -6.26 -0.81 2.17
N SER A 203 -5.70 -0.20 3.22
CA SER A 203 -5.17 -0.88 4.41
C SER A 203 -5.70 -0.21 5.68
N VAL A 204 -6.39 -0.95 6.53
CA VAL A 204 -7.08 -0.47 7.73
C VAL A 204 -6.92 -1.49 8.85
N THR A 205 -6.44 -1.04 10.02
CA THR A 205 -6.30 -1.88 11.21
C THR A 205 -7.22 -1.38 12.32
N MET A 206 -8.04 -2.25 12.88
CA MET A 206 -9.01 -1.94 13.94
C MET A 206 -8.67 -2.69 15.24
N ALA A 207 -8.67 -1.96 16.36
CA ALA A 207 -8.53 -2.51 17.71
C ALA A 207 -9.76 -3.34 18.13
N PRO A 208 -9.65 -4.23 19.12
CA PRO A 208 -10.78 -5.00 19.68
C PRO A 208 -12.01 -4.17 20.07
N SER A 209 -11.79 -2.92 20.51
CA SER A 209 -12.84 -2.03 21.01
C SER A 209 -13.81 -1.47 19.95
N GLY A 210 -13.41 -1.43 18.68
CA GLY A 210 -14.11 -0.65 17.63
C GLY A 210 -13.24 0.43 16.99
N ARG A 211 -12.22 0.91 17.70
CA ARG A 211 -11.37 2.03 17.26
C ARG A 211 -10.47 1.64 16.08
N ILE A 212 -10.44 2.48 15.05
CA ILE A 212 -9.44 2.44 13.98
C ILE A 212 -8.09 2.88 14.55
N LEU A 213 -7.03 2.11 14.27
CA LEU A 213 -5.65 2.38 14.69
C LEU A 213 -4.80 2.98 13.56
N SER A 214 -5.10 2.60 12.32
CA SER A 214 -4.51 3.13 11.08
C SER A 214 -5.49 2.89 9.94
N ALA A 215 -5.56 3.81 8.98
CA ALA A 215 -6.33 3.69 7.76
C ALA A 215 -5.61 4.45 6.63
N MET A 216 -5.00 3.72 5.70
CA MET A 216 -4.17 4.23 4.61
C MET A 216 -4.72 3.77 3.26
N SER A 217 -4.52 4.59 2.24
CA SER A 217 -4.72 4.19 0.83
C SER A 217 -3.49 4.54 0.00
N SER A 218 -2.74 3.52 -0.39
CA SER A 218 -1.65 3.65 -1.37
C SER A 218 -2.23 3.55 -2.78
N GLY A 219 -2.07 4.60 -3.58
CA GLY A 219 -2.69 4.76 -4.90
C GLY A 219 -1.70 4.84 -6.06
N THR A 220 -2.15 4.40 -7.23
CA THR A 220 -1.39 4.39 -8.48
C THR A 220 -2.25 4.94 -9.62
N ILE A 221 -1.70 5.89 -10.37
CA ILE A 221 -2.26 6.39 -11.63
C ILE A 221 -1.55 5.69 -12.77
N ALA A 222 -2.13 4.60 -13.27
CA ALA A 222 -1.67 3.93 -14.47
C ALA A 222 -2.28 4.61 -15.71
N PHE A 223 -1.48 4.75 -16.76
CA PHE A 223 -1.84 5.46 -17.99
C PHE A 223 -1.60 4.56 -19.20
N THR A 224 -2.50 4.60 -20.18
CA THR A 224 -2.31 3.91 -21.47
C THR A 224 -2.46 4.92 -22.60
N ALA A 225 -1.35 5.19 -23.29
CA ALA A 225 -1.24 6.17 -24.36
C ALA A 225 -0.96 5.45 -25.69
N LYS A 226 -1.94 5.49 -26.59
CA LYS A 226 -1.79 5.08 -28.00
C LYS A 226 -2.04 6.32 -28.86
N ILE A 227 -1.05 7.17 -29.03
CA ILE A 227 -1.25 8.51 -29.59
C ILE A 227 -0.12 8.89 -30.53
N SER A 228 -0.45 9.52 -31.66
CA SER A 228 0.53 9.86 -32.69
C SER A 228 1.32 11.12 -32.36
N GLY A 229 2.54 11.21 -32.88
CA GLY A 229 3.43 12.36 -32.69
C GLY A 229 3.96 12.49 -31.27
N VAL A 230 4.15 13.73 -30.83
CA VAL A 230 4.65 14.14 -29.51
C VAL A 230 3.59 15.05 -28.89
N PRO A 231 2.60 14.50 -28.17
CA PRO A 231 1.52 15.28 -27.57
C PRO A 231 1.93 15.82 -26.20
N ASP A 232 1.55 17.05 -25.89
CA ASP A 232 1.73 17.68 -24.59
C ASP A 232 0.39 17.64 -23.84
N LEU A 233 0.34 16.93 -22.72
CA LEU A 233 -0.87 16.64 -21.96
C LEU A 233 -0.94 17.45 -20.67
N LEU A 234 -2.18 17.73 -20.25
CA LEU A 234 -2.51 18.28 -18.94
C LEU A 234 -3.65 17.44 -18.33
N LEU A 235 -3.32 16.66 -17.29
CA LEU A 235 -4.28 15.90 -16.49
C LEU A 235 -4.61 16.72 -15.24
N SER A 236 -5.89 17.06 -15.05
CA SER A 236 -6.39 17.76 -13.87
C SER A 236 -7.10 16.77 -12.94
N LEU A 237 -6.67 16.75 -11.68
CA LEU A 237 -7.14 15.87 -10.63
C LEU A 237 -7.82 16.66 -9.51
N THR A 238 -8.88 16.10 -8.94
CA THR A 238 -9.70 16.72 -7.89
C THR A 238 -10.13 15.70 -6.85
N ALA A 239 -10.44 16.14 -5.62
CA ALA A 239 -10.84 15.27 -4.51
C ALA A 239 -11.85 16.02 -3.60
N PRO A 240 -12.45 15.38 -2.57
CA PRO A 240 -13.24 16.09 -1.57
C PRO A 240 -12.39 17.19 -0.90
N GLY A 241 -12.90 18.42 -0.91
CA GLY A 241 -12.13 19.64 -0.60
C GLY A 241 -11.71 20.47 -1.83
N GLY A 242 -11.89 19.92 -3.05
CA GLY A 242 -11.50 20.55 -4.31
C GLY A 242 -10.03 20.34 -4.67
N GLN A 243 -9.64 20.81 -5.86
CA GLN A 243 -8.29 20.65 -6.40
C GLN A 243 -7.19 21.17 -5.46
N ASN A 244 -7.39 22.36 -4.86
CA ASN A 244 -6.44 22.97 -3.92
C ASN A 244 -6.14 22.12 -2.67
N ALA A 245 -6.99 21.14 -2.33
CA ALA A 245 -6.76 20.23 -1.22
C ALA A 245 -5.76 19.10 -1.55
N LEU A 246 -5.51 18.77 -2.83
CA LEU A 246 -4.63 17.66 -3.20
C LEU A 246 -3.21 17.80 -2.64
N GLY A 247 -2.65 19.01 -2.65
CA GLY A 247 -1.30 19.28 -2.13
C GLY A 247 -1.16 19.11 -0.61
N ARG A 248 -2.24 18.84 0.11
CA ARG A 248 -2.26 18.45 1.54
C ARG A 248 -2.82 17.06 1.79
N LYS A 249 -3.34 16.38 0.75
CA LYS A 249 -4.03 15.09 0.88
C LYS A 249 -3.28 13.94 0.22
N LEU A 250 -2.49 14.22 -0.83
CA LEU A 250 -1.62 13.22 -1.43
C LEU A 250 -0.25 13.30 -0.75
N GLU A 251 0.03 12.32 0.09
CA GLU A 251 1.32 12.13 0.74
C GLU A 251 2.26 11.33 -0.16
N LEU A 252 3.57 11.51 0.04
CA LEU A 252 4.65 10.82 -0.69
C LEU A 252 4.42 10.67 -2.22
N PRO A 253 4.03 11.73 -2.96
CA PRO A 253 3.72 11.60 -4.38
C PRO A 253 5.00 11.35 -5.21
N VAL A 254 5.03 10.20 -5.87
CA VAL A 254 6.09 9.78 -6.81
C VAL A 254 5.58 9.96 -8.24
N PHE A 255 6.40 10.49 -9.14
CA PHE A 255 6.01 10.78 -10.52
C PHE A 255 6.96 10.15 -11.53
N HIS A 256 6.44 9.75 -12.69
CA HIS A 256 7.27 9.41 -13.85
C HIS A 256 8.12 10.63 -14.25
N PRO A 257 9.37 10.45 -14.72
CA PRO A 257 10.21 11.53 -15.27
C PRO A 257 9.58 12.42 -16.35
N CYS A 258 8.44 12.03 -16.92
CA CYS A 258 7.71 12.82 -17.91
C CYS A 258 6.89 13.97 -17.30
N VAL A 259 6.64 13.94 -15.98
CA VAL A 259 5.84 14.93 -15.24
C VAL A 259 6.67 16.15 -14.88
N ARG A 260 6.16 17.33 -15.23
CA ARG A 260 6.81 18.61 -14.93
C ARG A 260 6.55 19.03 -13.50
N LEU A 261 7.41 18.58 -12.58
CA LEU A 261 7.30 18.80 -11.13
C LEU A 261 7.06 20.26 -10.72
N ALA A 262 7.61 21.23 -11.46
CA ALA A 262 7.34 22.65 -11.24
C ALA A 262 5.85 23.00 -11.33
N ARG A 263 5.14 22.48 -12.35
CA ARG A 263 3.71 22.75 -12.55
C ARG A 263 2.86 22.16 -11.44
N TRP A 264 3.18 20.93 -11.00
CA TRP A 264 2.53 20.29 -9.85
C TRP A 264 2.75 21.09 -8.54
N ARG A 265 3.97 21.59 -8.31
CA ARG A 265 4.31 22.38 -7.12
C ARG A 265 3.60 23.74 -7.10
N GLU A 266 3.41 24.36 -8.26
CA GLU A 266 2.66 25.61 -8.41
C GLU A 266 1.13 25.40 -8.32
N ASN A 267 0.63 24.32 -8.91
CA ASN A 267 -0.79 24.02 -9.06
C ASN A 267 -1.06 22.55 -8.69
N PRO A 268 -1.14 22.20 -7.39
CA PRO A 268 -1.44 20.84 -6.97
C PRO A 268 -2.74 20.34 -7.61
N GLY A 269 -2.71 19.11 -8.10
CA GLY A 269 -3.75 18.53 -8.95
C GLY A 269 -3.51 18.65 -10.45
N GLU A 270 -2.57 19.48 -10.92
CA GLU A 270 -2.20 19.53 -12.34
C GLU A 270 -0.93 18.74 -12.65
N LEU A 271 -1.06 17.72 -13.50
CA LEU A 271 0.06 16.97 -14.04
C LEU A 271 0.23 17.31 -15.52
N SER A 272 1.29 18.04 -15.86
CA SER A 272 1.66 18.36 -17.24
C SER A 272 2.84 17.51 -17.69
N PHE A 273 2.69 16.77 -18.80
CA PHE A 273 3.64 15.76 -19.26
C PHE A 273 3.57 15.49 -20.76
N VAL A 274 4.63 14.92 -21.33
CA VAL A 274 4.61 14.27 -22.65
C VAL A 274 4.68 12.76 -22.39
N PRO A 275 3.65 11.96 -22.67
CA PRO A 275 3.58 10.58 -22.21
C PRO A 275 4.57 9.67 -22.97
N PRO A 276 5.18 8.67 -22.30
CA PRO A 276 5.63 7.45 -22.95
C PRO A 276 4.53 6.88 -23.85
N ASP A 277 4.90 6.19 -24.92
CA ASP A 277 3.93 5.42 -25.72
C ASP A 277 3.73 4.02 -25.10
N GLY A 278 2.53 3.46 -25.22
CA GLY A 278 2.18 2.17 -24.60
C GLY A 278 1.47 2.31 -23.25
N ARG A 279 1.86 1.50 -22.25
CA ARG A 279 1.31 1.53 -20.89
C ARG A 279 2.43 1.89 -19.91
N PHE A 280 2.17 2.80 -18.97
CA PHE A 280 3.16 3.20 -17.97
C PHE A 280 2.46 3.67 -16.68
N ILE A 281 3.21 3.80 -15.58
CA ILE A 281 2.73 4.42 -14.34
C ILE A 281 3.05 5.91 -14.39
N LEU A 282 2.04 6.78 -14.37
CA LEU A 282 2.22 8.24 -14.39
C LEU A 282 2.61 8.77 -13.00
N ALA A 283 1.97 8.24 -11.95
CA ALA A 283 2.21 8.62 -10.56
C ALA A 283 1.85 7.51 -9.57
N GLY A 284 2.52 7.51 -8.42
CA GLY A 284 2.08 6.87 -7.17
C GLY A 284 1.88 7.91 -6.08
N TYR A 285 1.04 7.62 -5.10
CA TYR A 285 0.75 8.51 -3.97
C TYR A 285 0.22 7.72 -2.78
N GLU A 286 0.24 8.28 -1.57
CA GLU A 286 -0.46 7.75 -0.41
C GLU A 286 -1.48 8.78 0.13
N VAL A 287 -2.44 8.31 0.91
CA VAL A 287 -3.48 9.14 1.53
C VAL A 287 -3.79 8.59 2.91
N ASP A 288 -3.60 9.40 3.95
CA ASP A 288 -4.16 9.12 5.27
C ASP A 288 -5.70 9.27 5.22
N LEU A 289 -6.39 8.24 5.70
CA LEU A 289 -7.85 8.15 5.80
C LEU A 289 -8.33 8.14 7.25
N MET A 290 -7.42 8.33 8.22
CA MET A 290 -7.78 8.60 9.61
C MET A 290 -8.62 9.88 9.69
N PRO A 291 -9.62 9.94 10.58
CA PRO A 291 -10.32 11.19 10.87
C PRO A 291 -9.33 12.24 11.38
N THR A 292 -9.29 13.41 10.74
CA THR A 292 -8.43 14.52 11.15
C THR A 292 -8.73 14.91 12.60
N ASP A 293 -7.70 15.30 13.35
CA ASP A 293 -7.81 15.48 14.80
C ASP A 293 -8.88 16.54 15.18
N PRO A 294 -9.86 16.20 16.05
CA PRO A 294 -10.91 17.14 16.49
C PRO A 294 -10.40 18.28 17.39
N THR A 295 -9.09 18.38 17.64
CA THR A 295 -8.43 19.59 18.16
C THR A 295 -8.18 20.66 17.09
N LEU A 296 -8.40 20.36 15.80
CA LEU A 296 -8.58 21.39 14.78
C LEU A 296 -9.96 22.01 14.93
N ASP A 297 -9.99 23.32 15.19
CA ASP A 297 -11.09 24.06 15.86
C ASP A 297 -12.35 24.31 14.98
N GLN A 298 -12.76 23.35 14.14
CA GLN A 298 -13.94 23.43 13.27
C GLN A 298 -14.82 22.17 13.39
N PRO A 299 -16.16 22.31 13.47
CA PRO A 299 -17.05 21.17 13.68
C PRO A 299 -17.24 20.28 12.43
N PRO A 300 -17.49 18.97 12.60
CA PRO A 300 -17.53 17.99 11.51
C PRO A 300 -18.58 18.26 10.43
N SER A 301 -18.16 18.56 9.19
CA SER A 301 -19.04 18.77 8.04
C SER A 301 -19.49 17.45 7.37
N HIS A 302 -20.12 16.58 8.16
CA HIS A 302 -20.87 15.37 7.73
C HIS A 302 -20.08 14.25 7.01
N MET A 303 -18.78 14.40 6.71
CA MET A 303 -17.99 13.40 5.97
C MET A 303 -16.86 12.71 6.77
N GLU A 304 -16.90 12.82 8.09
CA GLU A 304 -15.77 12.51 8.99
C GLU A 304 -15.69 11.06 9.51
N LYS A 305 -16.67 10.22 9.16
CA LYS A 305 -16.61 8.78 9.44
C LYS A 305 -16.11 8.05 8.21
N LEU A 306 -14.92 7.47 8.31
CA LEU A 306 -14.32 6.64 7.27
C LEU A 306 -15.33 5.61 6.73
N PHE A 307 -15.61 5.70 5.44
CA PHE A 307 -16.47 4.74 4.76
C PHE A 307 -15.68 3.48 4.42
N LEU A 308 -16.12 2.34 4.96
CA LEU A 308 -15.58 1.03 4.64
C LEU A 308 -16.67 0.21 3.90
N PRO A 309 -16.40 -0.29 2.67
CA PRO A 309 -17.35 -1.13 1.92
C PRO A 309 -17.68 -2.45 2.61
N ALA A 310 -16.71 -3.00 3.36
CA ALA A 310 -16.86 -4.19 4.18
C ALA A 310 -16.10 -4.03 5.52
N ILE A 311 -16.70 -4.51 6.60
CA ILE A 311 -16.10 -4.56 7.95
C ILE A 311 -16.34 -5.95 8.53
N VAL A 312 -15.33 -6.54 9.18
CA VAL A 312 -15.45 -7.82 9.89
C VAL A 312 -15.31 -7.63 11.40
N ASP A 313 -16.01 -8.45 12.16
CA ASP A 313 -15.99 -8.51 13.63
C ASP A 313 -16.07 -9.98 14.10
N ILE A 314 -15.51 -10.31 15.27
CA ILE A 314 -15.57 -11.68 15.82
C ILE A 314 -16.13 -11.64 17.24
N ARG A 315 -17.05 -12.56 17.53
CA ARG A 315 -17.45 -12.92 18.89
C ARG A 315 -16.89 -14.29 19.22
N LYS A 316 -16.16 -14.38 20.33
CA LYS A 316 -15.41 -15.57 20.79
C LYS A 316 -16.12 -16.23 21.97
N SER A 317 -15.73 -17.47 22.26
CA SER A 317 -16.12 -18.24 23.45
C SER A 317 -17.62 -18.23 23.71
N LEU A 318 -18.36 -18.55 22.65
CA LEU A 318 -19.80 -18.80 22.66
C LEU A 318 -20.07 -20.28 22.96
N GLY A 319 -21.33 -20.61 23.26
CA GLY A 319 -21.74 -21.95 23.70
C GLY A 319 -21.41 -22.23 25.17
N PRO A 320 -21.95 -23.31 25.76
CA PRO A 320 -21.73 -23.64 27.18
C PRO A 320 -20.26 -23.99 27.48
N THR A 321 -19.57 -24.57 26.51
CA THR A 321 -18.15 -24.97 26.54
C THR A 321 -17.18 -23.83 26.19
N GLY A 322 -17.66 -22.69 25.69
CA GLY A 322 -16.80 -21.63 25.14
C GLY A 322 -16.01 -22.04 23.89
N SER A 323 -16.44 -23.09 23.18
CA SER A 323 -15.79 -23.65 21.98
C SER A 323 -16.15 -22.92 20.68
N ASP A 324 -17.17 -22.06 20.71
CA ASP A 324 -17.80 -21.58 19.49
C ASP A 324 -17.44 -20.12 19.23
N PHE A 325 -17.34 -19.72 17.96
CA PHE A 325 -17.14 -18.33 17.56
C PHE A 325 -18.06 -17.94 16.39
N GLU A 326 -18.43 -16.66 16.37
CA GLU A 326 -19.28 -16.05 15.34
C GLU A 326 -18.50 -14.92 14.67
N VAL A 327 -18.14 -15.14 13.41
CA VAL A 327 -17.57 -14.12 12.53
C VAL A 327 -18.73 -13.35 11.89
N ARG A 328 -18.73 -12.03 12.02
CA ARG A 328 -19.77 -11.15 11.52
C ARG A 328 -19.20 -10.20 10.47
N LEU A 329 -19.75 -10.28 9.26
CA LEU A 329 -19.42 -9.42 8.13
C LEU A 329 -20.52 -8.38 7.94
N ILE A 330 -20.15 -7.11 7.86
CA ILE A 330 -21.05 -5.98 7.58
C ILE A 330 -20.67 -5.42 6.22
N LEU A 331 -21.63 -5.36 5.30
CA LEU A 331 -21.47 -4.89 3.93
C LEU A 331 -22.25 -3.60 3.71
N ASN A 332 -21.59 -2.59 3.13
CA ASN A 332 -22.15 -1.27 2.88
C ASN A 332 -21.93 -0.86 1.41
N THR A 333 -23.01 -0.77 0.65
CA THR A 333 -22.98 -0.36 -0.77
C THR A 333 -23.55 1.05 -0.99
N ASN A 334 -23.69 1.87 0.05
CA ASN A 334 -24.11 3.27 -0.05
C ASN A 334 -22.88 4.18 -0.19
N PHE A 335 -22.18 4.05 -1.33
CA PHE A 335 -20.89 4.69 -1.58
C PHE A 335 -20.96 6.24 -1.56
N PRO A 336 -20.07 6.94 -0.82
CA PRO A 336 -20.07 8.41 -0.74
C PRO A 336 -19.95 9.07 -2.11
N GLY A 337 -20.79 10.09 -2.36
CA GLY A 337 -20.84 10.80 -3.63
C GLY A 337 -21.67 10.12 -4.73
N TYR A 338 -22.33 9.00 -4.45
CA TYR A 338 -23.23 8.30 -5.37
C TYR A 338 -24.61 8.14 -4.74
N SER A 339 -25.66 8.51 -5.48
CA SER A 339 -27.03 8.20 -5.08
C SER A 339 -27.27 6.70 -5.22
N SER A 340 -27.66 6.02 -4.14
CA SER A 340 -28.25 4.70 -4.25
C SER A 340 -29.54 4.80 -5.07
N SER A 341 -29.65 4.03 -6.14
CA SER A 341 -30.85 4.04 -6.99
C SER A 341 -32.02 3.48 -6.18
N SER A 342 -32.92 4.36 -5.78
CA SER A 342 -34.16 3.99 -5.10
C SER A 342 -34.92 3.01 -5.98
N ARG A 343 -35.02 1.74 -5.54
CA ARG A 343 -35.74 0.70 -6.27
C ARG A 343 -37.15 1.19 -6.65
N PRO A 344 -37.68 0.85 -7.84
CA PRO A 344 -39.06 1.12 -8.18
C PRO A 344 -39.99 0.58 -7.08
N GLY A 345 -40.69 1.49 -6.41
CA GLY A 345 -41.65 1.11 -5.37
C GLY A 345 -42.82 0.34 -5.99
N VAL A 346 -43.37 -0.61 -5.23
CA VAL A 346 -44.58 -1.36 -5.63
C VAL A 346 -45.66 -0.36 -6.03
N GLY A 347 -46.20 -0.54 -7.24
CA GLY A 347 -46.96 0.50 -7.93
C GLY A 347 -48.20 0.97 -7.18
N ARG A 348 -48.38 2.29 -7.12
CA ARG A 348 -49.66 2.91 -6.75
C ARG A 348 -50.36 3.37 -8.02
N SER A 349 -51.58 2.88 -8.23
CA SER A 349 -52.32 3.08 -9.49
C SER A 349 -52.53 4.57 -9.81
N GLY A 350 -52.26 4.94 -11.06
CA GLY A 350 -52.49 6.26 -11.63
C GLY A 350 -52.57 6.15 -13.15
N SER A 351 -53.78 6.13 -13.71
CA SER A 351 -53.98 6.08 -15.17
C SER A 351 -53.70 7.46 -15.79
N GLY A 352 -52.89 7.50 -16.85
CA GLY A 352 -52.44 8.73 -17.47
C GLY A 352 -51.78 8.49 -18.83
N THR A 353 -52.60 8.51 -19.88
CA THR A 353 -52.31 8.48 -21.33
C THR A 353 -50.87 8.79 -21.78
N SER A 354 -50.34 7.92 -22.65
CA SER A 354 -48.98 7.96 -23.22
C SER A 354 -48.75 9.01 -24.31
N THR A 355 -47.55 9.60 -24.34
CA THR A 355 -46.87 10.09 -25.55
C THR A 355 -45.43 9.55 -25.58
N PRO A 356 -44.99 8.85 -26.66
CA PRO A 356 -43.64 8.28 -26.73
C PRO A 356 -42.65 9.23 -27.41
N SER A 357 -41.87 9.99 -26.62
CA SER A 357 -40.74 10.77 -27.14
C SER A 357 -39.55 9.87 -27.46
N PHE A 358 -39.43 9.48 -28.73
CA PHE A 358 -38.19 8.95 -29.29
C PHE A 358 -37.12 10.07 -29.45
N LEU A 359 -35.88 9.65 -29.75
CA LEU A 359 -34.67 10.46 -29.96
C LEU A 359 -34.01 11.00 -28.66
N GLY A 360 -32.94 10.32 -28.24
CA GLY A 360 -32.16 10.66 -27.05
C GLY A 360 -30.99 9.70 -26.79
N GLY A 361 -30.35 9.20 -27.84
CA GLY A 361 -29.32 8.15 -27.78
C GLY A 361 -27.96 8.60 -27.25
N GLY A 362 -27.92 9.19 -26.05
CA GLY A 362 -26.68 9.50 -25.34
C GLY A 362 -26.02 8.25 -24.76
N GLY A 363 -24.72 8.06 -24.98
CA GLY A 363 -23.96 6.93 -24.44
C GLY A 363 -23.88 6.97 -22.91
N GLY A 364 -24.62 6.07 -22.25
CA GLY A 364 -24.76 6.05 -20.79
C GLY A 364 -23.56 5.43 -20.06
N ASN A 365 -22.53 6.23 -19.75
CA ASN A 365 -21.51 5.86 -18.76
C ASN A 365 -22.08 5.98 -17.32
N SER A 366 -22.98 5.08 -16.95
CA SER A 366 -23.67 5.01 -15.65
C SER A 366 -23.12 3.92 -14.72
N SER A 367 -21.80 3.77 -14.67
CA SER A 367 -21.10 2.83 -13.78
C SER A 367 -21.21 3.27 -12.31
N ALA A 368 -22.34 3.00 -11.67
CA ALA A 368 -22.48 3.08 -10.22
C ALA A 368 -21.49 2.10 -9.54
N PRO A 369 -20.97 2.41 -8.33
CA PRO A 369 -19.92 1.58 -7.75
C PRO A 369 -20.41 0.17 -7.38
N ALA A 370 -19.58 -0.83 -7.67
CA ALA A 370 -19.89 -2.24 -7.48
C ALA A 370 -18.87 -2.91 -6.56
N LEU A 371 -19.34 -3.52 -5.48
CA LEU A 371 -18.56 -4.34 -4.54
C LEU A 371 -18.46 -5.78 -5.05
N GLU A 372 -17.24 -6.30 -5.17
CA GLU A 372 -16.93 -7.62 -5.73
C GLU A 372 -15.89 -8.36 -4.86
N GLU A 373 -15.75 -9.67 -5.11
CA GLU A 373 -14.66 -10.51 -4.59
C GLU A 373 -14.51 -10.48 -3.04
N VAL A 374 -15.62 -10.39 -2.32
CA VAL A 374 -15.61 -10.30 -0.85
C VAL A 374 -15.21 -11.64 -0.23
N VAL A 375 -14.05 -11.67 0.42
CA VAL A 375 -13.52 -12.84 1.12
C VAL A 375 -13.04 -12.44 2.52
N VAL A 376 -13.64 -13.06 3.54
CA VAL A 376 -13.15 -12.96 4.93
C VAL A 376 -12.09 -14.03 5.16
N THR A 377 -11.01 -13.67 5.82
CA THR A 377 -9.91 -14.56 6.23
C THR A 377 -9.74 -14.49 7.74
N VAL A 378 -9.77 -15.64 8.41
CA VAL A 378 -9.55 -15.76 9.86
C VAL A 378 -8.33 -16.64 10.10
N PRO A 379 -7.22 -16.11 10.62
CA PRO A 379 -6.11 -16.90 11.14
C PRO A 379 -6.57 -17.74 12.34
N ILE A 380 -6.28 -19.04 12.29
CA ILE A 380 -6.67 -20.01 13.32
C ILE A 380 -5.40 -20.45 14.08
N PRO A 381 -5.39 -20.49 15.42
CA PRO A 381 -4.22 -20.90 16.20
C PRO A 381 -3.74 -22.33 15.88
N LYS A 382 -2.42 -22.56 15.91
CA LYS A 382 -1.80 -23.88 15.67
C LYS A 382 -2.20 -24.98 16.67
N SER A 383 -2.82 -24.59 17.79
CA SER A 383 -3.40 -25.50 18.80
C SER A 383 -4.75 -26.08 18.37
N VAL A 384 -5.40 -25.51 17.36
CA VAL A 384 -6.65 -26.01 16.79
C VAL A 384 -6.36 -27.15 15.81
N ARG A 385 -6.86 -28.34 16.13
CA ARG A 385 -6.80 -29.53 15.29
C ARG A 385 -7.76 -29.42 14.10
N ASN A 386 -8.97 -28.91 14.32
CA ASN A 386 -9.97 -28.72 13.27
C ASN A 386 -10.98 -27.61 13.62
N VAL A 387 -11.65 -27.08 12.59
CA VAL A 387 -12.82 -26.21 12.72
C VAL A 387 -14.05 -26.97 12.19
N THR A 388 -15.08 -27.10 13.02
CA THR A 388 -16.33 -27.83 12.70
C THR A 388 -17.52 -26.87 12.67
N ASP A 389 -18.70 -27.41 12.31
CA ASP A 389 -19.99 -26.75 12.47
C ASP A 389 -20.09 -25.39 11.74
N MET A 390 -19.42 -25.31 10.58
CA MET A 390 -19.27 -24.12 9.75
C MET A 390 -20.59 -23.69 9.09
N HIS A 391 -21.41 -22.92 9.81
CA HIS A 391 -22.69 -22.41 9.34
C HIS A 391 -22.58 -20.96 8.86
N ALA A 392 -22.37 -20.79 7.55
CA ALA A 392 -22.43 -19.50 6.87
C ALA A 392 -23.88 -19.09 6.55
N SER A 393 -24.24 -17.84 6.84
CA SER A 393 -25.55 -17.26 6.51
C SER A 393 -25.66 -16.81 5.04
N ARG A 394 -24.52 -16.67 4.35
CA ARG A 394 -24.37 -16.35 2.92
C ARG A 394 -23.02 -16.91 2.44
N GLY A 395 -22.97 -17.46 1.23
CA GLY A 395 -21.73 -17.95 0.64
C GLY A 395 -21.15 -19.19 1.35
N GLU A 396 -19.87 -19.45 1.12
CA GLU A 396 -19.22 -20.72 1.44
C GLU A 396 -17.96 -20.51 2.29
N ALA A 397 -17.76 -21.36 3.29
CA ALA A 397 -16.63 -21.32 4.20
C ALA A 397 -15.80 -22.60 4.11
N LEU A 398 -14.47 -22.45 4.12
CA LEU A 398 -13.50 -23.53 3.99
C LEU A 398 -12.35 -23.31 4.98
N PHE A 399 -12.09 -24.30 5.83
CA PHE A 399 -10.90 -24.34 6.67
C PHE A 399 -9.79 -25.15 6.00
N SER A 400 -8.58 -24.63 6.00
CA SER A 400 -7.36 -25.28 5.47
C SER A 400 -6.38 -25.54 6.61
N PRO A 401 -6.39 -26.74 7.25
CA PRO A 401 -5.57 -27.04 8.43
C PRO A 401 -4.07 -26.79 8.23
N GLY A 402 -3.52 -27.21 7.09
CA GLY A 402 -2.09 -27.04 6.77
C GLY A 402 -1.63 -25.57 6.66
N ASN A 403 -2.56 -24.65 6.39
CA ASN A 403 -2.28 -23.21 6.32
C ASN A 403 -2.67 -22.47 7.61
N GLY A 404 -3.39 -23.10 8.54
CA GLY A 404 -3.93 -22.45 9.74
C GLY A 404 -4.93 -21.32 9.43
N VAL A 405 -5.71 -21.43 8.35
CA VAL A 405 -6.60 -20.36 7.87
C VAL A 405 -7.99 -20.88 7.55
N LEU A 406 -9.00 -20.17 8.05
CA LEU A 406 -10.40 -20.25 7.62
C LEU A 406 -10.68 -19.13 6.62
N GLU A 407 -11.17 -19.49 5.43
CA GLU A 407 -11.63 -18.56 4.40
C GLU A 407 -13.14 -18.63 4.25
N TRP A 408 -13.81 -17.48 4.09
CA TRP A 408 -15.24 -17.39 3.86
C TRP A 408 -15.53 -16.45 2.69
N ARG A 409 -16.01 -17.02 1.58
CA ARG A 409 -16.28 -16.33 0.31
C ARG A 409 -17.76 -15.94 0.27
N VAL A 410 -18.04 -14.64 0.18
CA VAL A 410 -19.41 -14.11 0.19
C VAL A 410 -19.79 -13.56 -1.19
N PRO A 411 -20.73 -14.21 -1.91
CA PRO A 411 -21.05 -13.83 -3.28
C PRO A 411 -21.79 -12.49 -3.33
N THR A 412 -21.38 -11.60 -4.24
CA THR A 412 -21.97 -10.26 -4.39
C THR A 412 -22.91 -10.10 -5.59
N LYS A 413 -23.08 -11.11 -6.45
CA LYS A 413 -23.76 -10.94 -7.75
C LYS A 413 -25.22 -11.39 -7.81
N ASP A 414 -25.61 -12.46 -7.11
CA ASP A 414 -26.92 -13.11 -7.32
C ASP A 414 -27.78 -13.32 -6.05
N ALA A 415 -27.43 -12.65 -4.93
CA ALA A 415 -28.04 -12.91 -3.61
C ALA A 415 -28.69 -11.66 -2.95
N GLY A 416 -29.79 -11.17 -3.53
CA GLY A 416 -30.65 -10.16 -2.90
C GLY A 416 -30.01 -8.78 -2.73
N THR A 417 -30.14 -8.15 -1.56
CA THR A 417 -29.39 -6.93 -1.24
C THR A 417 -28.01 -7.28 -0.69
N ILE A 418 -26.97 -6.88 -1.42
CA ILE A 418 -25.55 -7.03 -1.03
C ILE A 418 -25.31 -6.33 0.32
N SER A 419 -25.83 -5.11 0.49
CA SER A 419 -25.82 -4.40 1.77
C SER A 419 -26.53 -5.18 2.89
N GLY A 420 -25.98 -5.10 4.10
CA GLY A 420 -26.52 -5.72 5.30
C GLY A 420 -25.46 -6.47 6.10
N THR A 421 -25.89 -7.38 6.97
CA THR A 421 -25.01 -8.25 7.76
C THR A 421 -25.10 -9.69 7.26
N ALA A 422 -23.97 -10.39 7.28
CA ALA A 422 -23.87 -11.84 7.19
C ALA A 422 -23.08 -12.37 8.39
N THR A 423 -23.28 -13.64 8.74
CA THR A 423 -22.53 -14.31 9.81
C THR A 423 -22.01 -15.67 9.35
N LEU A 424 -20.90 -16.09 9.94
CA LEU A 424 -20.38 -17.45 9.90
C LEU A 424 -20.19 -17.91 11.35
N ARG A 425 -20.82 -19.01 11.74
CA ARG A 425 -20.57 -19.69 13.01
C ARG A 425 -19.67 -20.89 12.79
N CYS A 426 -18.79 -21.14 13.75
CA CYS A 426 -17.81 -22.21 13.73
C CYS A 426 -17.53 -22.67 15.17
N THR A 427 -17.17 -23.94 15.33
CA THR A 427 -16.69 -24.53 16.58
C THR A 427 -15.22 -24.94 16.40
N VAL A 428 -14.36 -24.65 17.38
CA VAL A 428 -12.95 -25.10 17.35
C VAL A 428 -12.78 -26.41 18.12
N VAL A 429 -11.96 -27.30 17.58
CA VAL A 429 -11.54 -28.54 18.23
C VAL A 429 -10.04 -28.51 18.42
N GLY A 430 -9.57 -28.53 19.67
CA GLY A 430 -8.16 -28.46 20.01
C GLY A 430 -7.43 -29.81 19.95
N HIS A 431 -6.12 -29.75 20.22
CA HIS A 431 -5.37 -30.89 20.74
C HIS A 431 -5.40 -30.86 22.27
N TYR A 432 -6.16 -31.78 22.87
CA TYR A 432 -6.14 -32.05 24.31
C TYR A 432 -5.46 -33.40 24.56
N ALA A 433 -4.69 -33.47 25.64
CA ALA A 433 -4.39 -34.72 26.32
C ALA A 433 -5.40 -34.87 27.46
N ASP A 434 -5.91 -36.09 27.69
CA ASP A 434 -6.97 -36.32 28.67
C ASP A 434 -6.52 -35.96 30.11
N ASP A 435 -5.21 -35.96 30.38
CA ASP A 435 -4.60 -35.60 31.66
C ASP A 435 -4.73 -34.10 32.07
N GLU A 436 -5.08 -33.20 31.13
CA GLU A 436 -5.17 -31.75 31.39
C GLU A 436 -6.55 -31.28 31.90
N LEU A 437 -7.56 -32.14 31.89
CA LEU A 437 -8.94 -31.79 32.24
C LEU A 437 -9.25 -32.01 33.74
N ASP A 438 -9.92 -31.03 34.35
CA ASP A 438 -10.92 -31.29 35.39
C ASP A 438 -12.30 -31.24 34.73
N ASP A 439 -12.96 -32.40 34.60
CA ASP A 439 -14.36 -32.48 34.17
C ASP A 439 -15.36 -32.33 35.36
N ASP A 440 -14.86 -32.32 36.61
CA ASP A 440 -15.64 -32.19 37.85
C ASP A 440 -16.08 -30.73 38.15
N VAL A 441 -16.82 -30.12 37.21
CA VAL A 441 -17.53 -28.84 37.44
C VAL A 441 -19.01 -29.00 37.07
N GLU A 442 -19.80 -29.45 38.04
CA GLU A 442 -21.27 -29.46 37.94
C GLU A 442 -21.84 -28.03 37.78
N GLU A 443 -23.09 -27.93 37.30
CA GLU A 443 -23.74 -26.65 37.00
C GLU A 443 -23.89 -25.76 38.24
N ILE A 444 -23.07 -24.71 38.35
CA ILE A 444 -23.24 -23.64 39.34
C ILE A 444 -24.27 -22.63 38.83
N ASP A 445 -25.28 -22.39 39.65
CA ASP A 445 -26.50 -21.66 39.31
C ASP A 445 -26.24 -20.19 38.91
N ALA A 446 -27.08 -19.66 38.01
CA ALA A 446 -26.76 -18.50 37.15
C ALA A 446 -26.75 -17.11 37.85
N ASP A 447 -26.93 -17.06 39.18
CA ASP A 447 -27.05 -15.83 39.97
C ASP A 447 -25.83 -15.54 40.89
N THR A 448 -24.76 -16.37 40.88
CA THR A 448 -23.54 -16.06 41.66
C THR A 448 -22.66 -15.01 40.99
N ASN A 449 -22.65 -13.80 41.55
CA ASN A 449 -21.94 -12.63 41.04
C ASN A 449 -20.40 -12.73 41.16
N LEU A 450 -19.75 -13.31 40.14
CA LEU A 450 -18.29 -13.55 40.05
C LEU A 450 -17.45 -12.27 39.80
N LEU A 451 -17.54 -11.28 40.70
CA LEU A 451 -16.70 -10.07 40.64
C LEU A 451 -16.12 -9.62 42.00
N GLN A 452 -15.91 -10.55 42.93
CA GLN A 452 -15.45 -10.27 44.30
C GLN A 452 -14.10 -10.96 44.65
N GLY A 453 -13.24 -11.20 43.64
CA GLY A 453 -11.98 -11.94 43.79
C GLY A 453 -10.66 -11.13 43.73
N TYR A 454 -10.70 -9.84 43.41
CA TYR A 454 -9.51 -9.02 43.17
C TYR A 454 -9.56 -7.67 43.90
N TYR A 455 -9.42 -7.69 45.22
CA TYR A 455 -8.93 -6.57 46.05
C TYR A 455 -8.49 -7.12 47.41
N ASP A 456 -7.20 -7.46 47.56
CA ASP A 456 -6.56 -7.50 48.87
C ASP A 456 -5.94 -6.13 49.14
N ALA A 457 -6.37 -5.49 50.23
CA ALA A 457 -5.98 -4.15 50.63
C ALA A 457 -5.61 -4.13 52.12
N SER A 458 -4.79 -5.09 52.55
CA SER A 458 -4.43 -5.33 53.95
C SER A 458 -3.02 -4.85 54.37
N ALA A 459 -2.54 -3.71 53.84
CA ALA A 459 -1.20 -3.19 54.12
C ALA A 459 -1.13 -1.65 54.33
N SER A 460 -1.62 -1.15 55.47
CA SER A 460 -1.27 0.19 56.00
C SER A 460 -1.48 0.28 57.53
N TYR A 461 -0.82 1.26 58.17
CA TYR A 461 -0.57 1.29 59.62
C TYR A 461 -1.70 1.90 60.47
N GLN A 462 -1.66 1.61 61.79
CA GLN A 462 -2.56 2.12 62.82
C GLN A 462 -2.29 3.59 63.18
N ASN A 463 -3.33 4.43 63.32
CA ASN A 463 -3.74 5.06 64.60
C ASN A 463 -5.09 5.84 64.45
N PRO A 464 -5.73 6.34 65.54
CA PRO A 464 -7.19 6.49 65.60
C PRO A 464 -7.69 7.95 65.82
N GLU A 465 -8.91 8.08 66.39
CA GLU A 465 -9.70 9.29 66.71
C GLU A 465 -10.45 9.88 65.49
N ALA A 466 -11.79 9.85 65.39
CA ALA A 466 -12.87 10.55 66.13
C ALA A 466 -13.48 11.66 65.22
N ASP A 467 -14.78 11.97 65.17
CA ASP A 467 -15.99 11.45 65.83
C ASP A 467 -17.25 11.56 64.92
N THR A 468 -18.44 11.18 65.44
CA THR A 468 -19.84 11.32 64.94
C THR A 468 -20.15 12.36 63.83
N THR A 469 -21.09 12.11 62.90
CA THR A 469 -22.55 11.97 63.13
C THR A 469 -23.33 11.40 61.94
N LYS A 470 -24.60 11.02 62.16
CA LYS A 470 -25.53 10.45 61.15
C LYS A 470 -26.65 11.44 60.79
N ARG A 471 -27.05 11.53 59.50
CA ARG A 471 -28.49 11.59 59.14
C ARG A 471 -28.80 11.19 57.69
N LYS A 472 -30.09 10.94 57.41
CA LYS A 472 -30.63 10.37 56.17
C LYS A 472 -31.76 11.23 55.55
N THR A 473 -32.11 10.87 54.31
CA THR A 473 -33.47 10.83 53.70
C THR A 473 -34.20 12.08 53.14
N LYS A 474 -34.46 11.97 51.83
CA LYS A 474 -35.78 12.03 51.12
C LYS A 474 -36.45 13.37 50.68
N LYS A 475 -36.37 13.62 49.35
CA LYS A 475 -37.42 13.36 48.32
C LYS A 475 -38.74 14.19 48.32
N LYS A 476 -39.22 14.53 47.09
CA LYS A 476 -40.57 15.05 46.67
C LYS A 476 -40.69 16.60 46.64
N LYS A 477 -41.51 17.27 45.78
CA LYS A 477 -42.51 16.79 44.77
C LYS A 477 -42.89 17.84 43.67
N LYS A 478 -43.00 17.36 42.41
CA LYS A 478 -44.08 17.57 41.38
C LYS A 478 -44.61 18.97 40.92
N LYS A 479 -44.60 19.12 39.57
CA LYS A 479 -45.68 19.62 38.65
C LYS A 479 -46.03 21.15 38.69
N LYS A 480 -46.63 21.77 37.66
CA LYS A 480 -47.36 21.26 36.46
C LYS A 480 -47.30 22.19 35.21
N VAL A 481 -46.87 21.62 34.08
CA VAL A 481 -47.34 21.75 32.66
C VAL A 481 -48.43 22.81 32.29
N VAL A 482 -48.28 23.53 31.14
CA VAL A 482 -49.23 23.64 29.98
C VAL A 482 -48.93 24.82 28.99
N LYS A 483 -48.77 24.51 27.67
CA LYS A 483 -49.06 25.26 26.39
C LYS A 483 -48.72 26.77 26.20
N LYS A 484 -48.65 27.38 25.00
CA LYS A 484 -48.31 27.02 23.57
C LYS A 484 -48.54 28.29 22.69
N SER A 485 -47.59 28.73 21.83
CA SER A 485 -47.72 29.61 20.60
C SER A 485 -48.61 30.88 20.63
N SER A 486 -48.30 32.09 20.09
CA SER A 486 -47.69 32.47 18.79
C SER A 486 -47.65 34.02 18.60
N SER A 487 -46.82 34.54 17.66
CA SER A 487 -47.00 35.80 16.85
C SER A 487 -47.11 37.18 17.54
N ARG A 488 -46.96 38.37 16.90
CA ARG A 488 -46.18 38.90 15.73
C ARG A 488 -46.50 40.41 15.55
N ALA A 489 -45.54 41.34 15.61
CA ALA A 489 -45.64 42.76 15.14
C ALA A 489 -44.27 43.51 15.25
N ALA A 490 -44.06 44.76 14.79
CA ALA A 490 -44.18 45.36 13.43
C ALA A 490 -43.81 46.89 13.43
N ALA A 491 -42.89 47.34 12.54
CA ALA A 491 -42.60 48.73 12.04
C ALA A 491 -41.26 48.67 11.22
N ALA A 492 -40.94 49.37 10.11
CA ALA A 492 -41.22 50.71 9.55
C ALA A 492 -40.36 51.86 10.18
N ALA A 493 -39.77 52.87 9.49
CA ALA A 493 -39.56 53.27 8.07
C ALA A 493 -38.59 54.52 8.06
N ALA A 494 -37.94 55.08 7.01
CA ALA A 494 -37.57 54.76 5.59
C ALA A 494 -36.52 55.83 5.07
N ALA A 495 -36.37 56.04 3.73
CA ALA A 495 -35.46 56.95 2.97
C ALA A 495 -33.96 56.51 2.86
N ALA A 496 -33.19 56.60 1.75
CA ALA A 496 -33.16 57.39 0.46
C ALA A 496 -32.40 58.75 0.57
N GLU A 497 -31.58 59.25 -0.38
CA GLU A 497 -31.29 58.98 -1.82
C GLU A 497 -29.74 58.99 -2.11
N ALA A 498 -29.17 58.32 -3.15
CA ALA A 498 -28.74 58.80 -4.51
C ALA A 498 -27.71 59.97 -4.56
N SER A 499 -26.77 60.14 -5.53
CA SER A 499 -26.52 59.48 -6.83
C SER A 499 -25.04 59.58 -7.34
N ALA A 500 -24.75 58.97 -8.50
CA ALA A 500 -23.46 58.60 -9.14
C ALA A 500 -22.47 59.70 -9.65
N SER A 501 -21.19 59.33 -9.89
CA SER A 501 -20.53 59.34 -11.24
C SER A 501 -19.00 59.07 -11.22
N SER A 502 -18.42 58.75 -12.41
CA SER A 502 -17.00 58.41 -12.71
C SER A 502 -16.45 59.37 -13.80
N PRO A 503 -15.28 59.18 -14.48
CA PRO A 503 -14.06 58.35 -14.24
C PRO A 503 -12.71 59.14 -14.45
N ALA A 504 -11.53 58.51 -14.33
CA ALA A 504 -10.31 58.82 -15.13
C ALA A 504 -9.11 57.85 -14.91
N GLU A 505 -8.38 57.58 -15.99
CA GLU A 505 -6.97 57.11 -16.13
C GLU A 505 -6.29 58.07 -17.17
N PRO A 506 -5.00 57.96 -17.57
CA PRO A 506 -3.90 57.05 -17.19
C PRO A 506 -2.57 57.80 -16.84
N LEU A 507 -1.45 57.06 -16.63
CA LEU A 507 -0.20 57.18 -17.42
C LEU A 507 0.91 56.20 -16.94
N SER A 508 1.98 56.06 -17.72
CA SER A 508 3.02 55.03 -17.60
C SER A 508 4.46 55.61 -17.63
N LEU A 509 5.45 54.85 -17.13
CA LEU A 509 6.76 54.55 -17.76
C LEU A 509 7.79 53.86 -16.80
N ASN A 510 8.60 52.97 -17.38
CA ASN A 510 9.93 52.47 -16.91
C ASN A 510 11.01 53.11 -17.85
N PRO A 511 12.34 52.83 -17.78
CA PRO A 511 13.16 51.96 -16.89
C PRO A 511 14.47 52.63 -16.35
N GLU A 512 15.44 51.79 -15.93
CA GLU A 512 16.94 51.92 -16.02
C GLU A 512 17.78 52.07 -14.73
N ASP A 513 18.79 51.19 -14.61
CA ASP A 513 19.98 51.28 -13.73
C ASP A 513 21.06 52.19 -14.38
N PRO A 514 22.11 52.62 -13.64
CA PRO A 514 23.41 51.96 -13.89
C PRO A 514 24.43 51.88 -12.71
N GLU A 515 25.10 50.73 -12.66
CA GLU A 515 26.56 50.51 -12.50
C GLU A 515 27.40 50.89 -11.25
N GLN A 516 28.18 49.87 -10.83
CA GLN A 516 29.59 49.87 -10.38
C GLN A 516 30.07 50.69 -9.15
N LEU A 517 30.69 49.99 -8.18
CA LEU A 517 32.16 50.07 -7.98
C LEU A 517 32.72 48.88 -7.15
N THR A 518 34.04 48.68 -7.23
CA THR A 518 34.81 47.55 -6.67
C THR A 518 35.28 47.77 -5.22
N HIS A 519 35.58 46.70 -4.46
CA HIS A 519 36.93 46.43 -3.91
C HIS A 519 37.05 45.10 -3.13
N THR A 520 38.13 44.36 -3.40
CA THR A 520 38.68 43.23 -2.59
C THR A 520 39.48 43.79 -1.38
N PRO A 521 39.72 43.02 -0.28
CA PRO A 521 40.74 41.96 -0.31
C PRO A 521 40.53 40.72 0.59
N THR A 522 41.27 39.64 0.28
CA THR A 522 41.56 38.50 1.18
C THR A 522 42.83 38.78 1.99
N PRO A 523 43.01 38.16 3.17
CA PRO A 523 44.23 37.36 3.34
C PRO A 523 44.02 36.02 4.09
N GLU A 524 44.86 35.05 3.76
CA GLU A 524 45.18 33.84 4.54
C GLU A 524 46.40 34.12 5.48
N PRO A 525 46.97 33.14 6.22
CA PRO A 525 46.42 31.95 6.87
C PRO A 525 46.74 31.92 8.40
N GLU A 526 46.24 30.91 9.15
CA GLU A 526 46.80 30.53 10.46
C GLU A 526 47.24 29.05 10.49
N GLN A 527 48.26 28.74 11.30
CA GLN A 527 48.87 27.40 11.40
C GLN A 527 48.95 26.87 12.85
N SER A 528 48.57 25.60 13.00
CA SER A 528 49.26 24.56 13.81
C SER A 528 49.75 24.86 15.23
N GLN A 529 48.95 24.46 16.24
CA GLN A 529 49.41 23.77 17.47
C GLN A 529 48.32 22.72 17.80
N THR A 530 48.49 21.40 17.79
CA THR A 530 49.53 20.50 18.34
C THR A 530 49.53 20.42 19.87
N LEU A 531 48.86 19.41 20.44
CA LEU A 531 49.19 18.79 21.73
C LEU A 531 48.48 17.43 21.93
N THR A 532 49.26 16.37 22.16
CA THR A 532 48.89 15.06 22.76
C THR A 532 49.49 15.01 24.19
N PRO A 533 49.44 13.93 25.03
CA PRO A 533 48.95 12.54 24.90
C PRO A 533 48.01 12.18 26.12
N PRO A 534 47.90 10.95 26.70
CA PRO A 534 48.36 9.60 26.30
C PRO A 534 47.30 8.46 26.37
N VAL A 535 47.74 7.25 25.99
CA VAL A 535 47.00 5.97 26.05
C VAL A 535 47.63 5.02 27.07
N GLN A 536 46.81 4.37 27.91
CA GLN A 536 47.05 3.07 28.60
C GLN A 536 45.66 2.43 28.84
N SER A 537 45.29 1.22 28.38
CA SER A 537 45.87 -0.14 28.43
C SER A 537 45.58 -0.94 29.72
N SER A 538 44.47 -1.67 29.78
CA SER A 538 44.35 -2.98 30.49
C SER A 538 42.96 -3.62 30.33
N SER A 539 42.92 -4.95 30.21
CA SER A 539 41.69 -5.77 30.34
C SER A 539 41.69 -6.52 31.70
N PRO A 540 40.53 -6.74 32.34
CA PRO A 540 40.38 -7.70 33.43
C PRO A 540 39.52 -8.93 33.07
N GLN A 541 39.76 -10.04 33.76
CA GLN A 541 39.07 -11.34 33.60
C GLN A 541 38.24 -11.69 34.88
N PRO A 542 37.61 -12.88 35.04
CA PRO A 542 36.41 -13.03 35.91
C PRO A 542 36.67 -13.10 37.43
N PRO A 543 35.62 -12.94 38.27
CA PRO A 543 35.72 -12.97 39.73
C PRO A 543 36.08 -14.35 40.34
N PRO A 544 36.63 -14.39 41.57
CA PRO A 544 37.27 -15.56 42.16
C PRO A 544 36.31 -16.52 42.92
N SER A 545 36.85 -17.69 43.25
CA SER A 545 36.19 -18.78 44.00
C SER A 545 36.28 -18.63 45.53
N LEU A 546 35.32 -19.21 46.24
CA LEU A 546 35.32 -19.33 47.71
C LEU A 546 36.01 -20.63 48.18
N PRO A 547 36.77 -20.60 49.30
CA PRO A 547 37.55 -21.75 49.77
C PRO A 547 36.73 -22.79 50.55
N ARG A 548 37.20 -24.05 50.51
CA ARG A 548 36.72 -25.13 51.38
C ARG A 548 37.33 -25.03 52.78
N SER A 549 36.60 -25.50 53.79
CA SER A 549 37.19 -26.06 55.01
C SER A 549 36.62 -27.45 55.32
N GLN A 550 37.55 -28.35 55.64
CA GLN A 550 37.35 -29.66 56.27
C GLN A 550 38.08 -29.57 57.63
N SER A 551 37.81 -30.35 58.67
CA SER A 551 36.75 -31.34 58.97
C SER A 551 36.87 -31.70 60.46
N GLN A 552 35.84 -32.27 61.08
CA GLN A 552 36.00 -33.26 62.16
C GLN A 552 34.70 -34.06 62.35
N SER A 553 34.79 -35.22 63.01
CA SER A 553 33.77 -36.27 62.90
C SER A 553 33.68 -37.15 64.14
N GLN A 554 32.46 -37.55 64.50
CA GLN A 554 32.16 -38.67 65.41
C GLN A 554 30.86 -39.37 64.99
N LYS A 555 30.76 -40.66 65.34
CA LYS A 555 29.59 -41.55 65.10
C LYS A 555 28.70 -41.51 66.39
N GLN A 556 27.52 -42.12 66.52
CA GLN A 556 27.00 -43.33 65.86
C GLN A 556 25.49 -43.57 66.10
N SER A 557 24.74 -43.96 65.06
CA SER A 557 23.54 -44.85 65.12
C SER A 557 22.20 -44.29 65.71
N PRO A 558 21.04 -45.00 65.62
CA PRO A 558 20.10 -44.70 64.52
C PRO A 558 18.58 -44.74 64.81
N SER A 559 17.81 -44.33 63.79
CA SER A 559 16.42 -44.72 63.47
C SER A 559 15.24 -44.19 64.31
N ARG A 560 14.40 -43.38 63.65
CA ARG A 560 13.02 -43.75 63.31
C ARG A 560 12.57 -43.00 62.06
N ALA A 561 11.70 -43.60 61.26
CA ALA A 561 11.28 -43.03 59.98
C ALA A 561 10.13 -42.04 60.17
N TYR A 562 10.20 -40.93 59.43
CA TYR A 562 9.04 -40.17 59.00
C TYR A 562 9.04 -40.15 57.48
N SER A 563 7.87 -40.43 56.88
CA SER A 563 7.66 -40.33 55.44
C SER A 563 7.59 -38.86 55.06
N ASP A 564 8.56 -38.39 54.27
CA ASP A 564 8.57 -37.02 53.76
C ASP A 564 7.50 -36.88 52.67
N SER A 565 6.32 -36.37 53.06
CA SER A 565 5.18 -36.17 52.17
C SER A 565 5.43 -34.95 51.30
N SER A 566 6.06 -35.17 50.14
CA SER A 566 6.48 -34.13 49.20
C SER A 566 5.30 -33.25 48.77
N ILE A 567 5.37 -31.97 49.15
CA ILE A 567 4.36 -30.95 48.81
C ILE A 567 4.55 -30.53 47.35
N PHE A 568 4.14 -31.40 46.43
CA PHE A 568 3.93 -31.04 45.04
C PHE A 568 2.61 -30.25 44.93
N LEU A 569 2.72 -28.92 44.95
CA LEU A 569 1.68 -28.07 44.39
C LEU A 569 1.65 -28.31 42.88
N SER A 570 0.76 -29.18 42.43
CA SER A 570 0.40 -29.29 41.02
C SER A 570 -0.08 -27.93 40.52
N ALA A 571 0.27 -27.59 39.28
CA ALA A 571 -0.31 -26.41 38.64
C ALA A 571 -1.83 -26.58 38.60
N PRO A 572 -2.63 -25.53 38.89
CA PRO A 572 -4.07 -25.62 38.83
C PRO A 572 -4.50 -26.05 37.43
N ARG A 573 -5.24 -27.16 37.34
CA ARG A 573 -5.86 -27.62 36.10
C ARG A 573 -6.77 -26.54 35.54
N LYS A 574 -6.86 -26.47 34.22
CA LYS A 574 -7.64 -25.46 33.52
C LYS A 574 -9.03 -26.00 33.25
N THR A 575 -10.06 -25.19 33.46
CA THR A 575 -11.41 -25.60 33.05
C THR A 575 -11.49 -25.71 31.53
N LYS A 576 -12.39 -26.55 31.03
CA LYS A 576 -12.65 -26.77 29.59
C LYS A 576 -12.84 -25.44 28.81
N THR A 577 -13.49 -24.47 29.44
CA THR A 577 -13.70 -23.12 28.91
C THR A 577 -12.42 -22.28 28.84
N GLN A 578 -11.53 -22.38 29.85
CA GLN A 578 -10.22 -21.72 29.83
C GLN A 578 -9.29 -22.33 28.76
N LEU A 579 -9.37 -23.64 28.55
CA LEU A 579 -8.66 -24.32 27.48
C LEU A 579 -9.17 -23.87 26.10
N ASN A 580 -10.49 -23.93 25.85
CA ASN A 580 -11.11 -23.48 24.61
C ASN A 580 -10.84 -21.98 24.31
N ALA A 581 -10.71 -21.13 25.33
CA ALA A 581 -10.36 -19.72 25.14
C ALA A 581 -8.98 -19.53 24.44
N THR A 582 -8.02 -20.45 24.65
CA THR A 582 -6.71 -20.42 23.97
C THR A 582 -6.75 -20.88 22.50
N LEU A 583 -7.86 -21.46 22.07
CA LEU A 583 -8.10 -21.92 20.70
C LEU A 583 -8.79 -20.87 19.83
N MET A 584 -9.28 -19.78 20.43
CA MET A 584 -10.02 -18.73 19.72
C MET A 584 -9.13 -17.95 18.75
N PRO A 585 -9.63 -17.56 17.56
CA PRO A 585 -8.90 -16.69 16.64
C PRO A 585 -8.61 -15.32 17.27
N ASN A 586 -7.52 -14.67 16.87
CA ASN A 586 -7.07 -13.37 17.40
C ASN A 586 -7.32 -12.18 16.46
N SER A 587 -7.48 -12.41 15.16
CA SER A 587 -8.00 -11.41 14.22
C SER A 587 -8.85 -12.03 13.12
N ALA A 588 -9.56 -11.19 12.39
CA ALA A 588 -10.10 -11.50 11.07
C ALA A 588 -9.84 -10.33 10.15
N ALA A 589 -9.61 -10.60 8.88
CA ALA A 589 -9.47 -9.58 7.85
C ALA A 589 -10.49 -9.80 6.73
N VAL A 590 -10.95 -8.73 6.10
CA VAL A 590 -11.77 -8.83 4.88
C VAL A 590 -11.06 -8.25 3.66
N SER A 591 -11.02 -9.05 2.60
CA SER A 591 -10.58 -8.72 1.25
C SER A 591 -11.80 -8.40 0.39
N PHE A 592 -11.65 -7.49 -0.57
CA PHE A 592 -12.68 -7.14 -1.55
C PHE A 592 -12.10 -6.30 -2.69
N SER A 593 -12.83 -6.15 -3.78
CA SER A 593 -12.60 -5.13 -4.81
C SER A 593 -13.83 -4.24 -4.98
N VAL A 594 -13.60 -2.97 -5.34
CA VAL A 594 -14.68 -2.04 -5.71
C VAL A 594 -14.34 -1.40 -7.05
N ARG A 595 -15.22 -1.57 -8.03
CA ARG A 595 -15.14 -0.81 -9.30
C ARG A 595 -15.98 0.46 -9.19
N GLY A 596 -15.47 1.58 -9.70
CA GLY A 596 -16.21 2.85 -9.81
C GLY A 596 -16.12 3.78 -8.59
N TRP A 597 -15.39 3.43 -7.53
CA TRP A 597 -15.18 4.24 -6.33
C TRP A 597 -13.76 4.07 -5.77
N LEU A 598 -13.25 5.10 -5.12
CA LEU A 598 -11.93 5.18 -4.49
C LEU A 598 -12.06 5.72 -3.04
N PRO A 599 -11.38 5.14 -2.05
CA PRO A 599 -11.40 5.62 -0.66
C PRO A 599 -10.82 7.03 -0.48
N SER A 600 -9.83 7.45 -1.28
CA SER A 600 -9.35 8.84 -1.25
C SER A 600 -10.40 9.85 -1.75
N GLY A 601 -11.35 9.38 -2.58
CA GLY A 601 -12.27 10.21 -3.35
C GLY A 601 -11.64 10.95 -4.54
N LEU A 602 -10.38 10.66 -4.91
CA LEU A 602 -9.69 11.23 -6.06
C LEU A 602 -10.45 10.97 -7.38
N LYS A 603 -10.49 11.97 -8.26
CA LYS A 603 -11.16 11.92 -9.56
C LYS A 603 -10.31 12.64 -10.62
N VAL A 604 -10.34 12.11 -11.84
CA VAL A 604 -9.95 12.87 -13.03
C VAL A 604 -11.06 13.85 -13.36
N GLU A 605 -10.74 15.14 -13.35
CA GLU A 605 -11.67 16.21 -13.74
C GLU A 605 -11.64 16.41 -15.26
N CYS A 606 -10.45 16.53 -15.84
CA CYS A 606 -10.26 16.52 -17.29
C CYS A 606 -8.86 16.03 -17.69
N LEU A 607 -8.71 15.63 -18.95
CA LEU A 607 -7.44 15.35 -19.61
C LEU A 607 -7.41 16.12 -20.93
N ASN A 608 -6.62 17.18 -20.97
CA ASN A 608 -6.50 18.08 -22.11
C ASN A 608 -5.19 17.85 -22.87
N ILE A 609 -5.16 18.28 -24.13
CA ILE A 609 -3.96 18.34 -24.97
C ILE A 609 -3.69 19.81 -25.27
N ASP A 610 -2.44 20.26 -25.12
CA ASP A 610 -2.02 21.58 -25.59
C ASP A 610 -1.65 21.49 -27.08
N PRO A 611 -2.45 22.07 -28.00
CA PRO A 611 -2.19 21.97 -29.44
C PRO A 611 -1.03 22.86 -29.91
N ARG A 612 -0.57 23.83 -29.10
CA ARG A 612 0.57 24.71 -29.43
C ARG A 612 1.91 24.05 -29.10
N ARG A 613 1.91 23.16 -28.10
CA ARG A 613 3.11 22.45 -27.63
C ARG A 613 3.21 21.03 -28.20
N SER A 614 2.09 20.43 -28.56
CA SER A 614 2.04 19.15 -29.28
C SER A 614 2.59 19.26 -30.71
N ARG A 615 3.23 18.20 -31.22
CA ARG A 615 3.75 18.11 -32.60
C ARG A 615 3.32 16.79 -33.24
N GLY A 616 2.92 16.81 -34.52
CA GLY A 616 2.59 15.59 -35.27
C GLY A 616 1.27 14.89 -34.88
N LEU A 617 0.41 15.57 -34.12
CA LEU A 617 -0.97 15.17 -33.88
C LEU A 617 -1.89 15.91 -34.87
N GLY A 618 -2.95 15.26 -35.35
CA GLY A 618 -3.94 15.91 -36.22
C GLY A 618 -4.81 16.92 -35.47
N GLU A 619 -5.30 17.94 -36.19
CA GLU A 619 -6.23 18.93 -35.62
C GLU A 619 -7.54 18.27 -35.15
N GLY A 620 -8.12 18.79 -34.07
CA GLY A 620 -9.42 18.33 -33.54
C GLY A 620 -9.42 16.94 -32.88
N VAL A 621 -8.29 16.22 -32.83
CA VAL A 621 -8.21 14.89 -32.21
C VAL A 621 -8.52 14.97 -30.71
N LYS A 622 -9.56 14.23 -30.29
CA LYS A 622 -9.96 14.04 -28.89
C LYS A 622 -9.77 12.56 -28.50
N PRO A 623 -8.59 12.16 -28.01
CA PRO A 623 -8.25 10.76 -27.86
C PRO A 623 -8.59 10.18 -26.48
N TYR A 624 -8.91 11.01 -25.48
CA TYR A 624 -9.31 10.53 -24.16
C TYR A 624 -10.62 9.73 -24.24
N LYS A 625 -10.53 8.43 -23.91
CA LYS A 625 -11.66 7.48 -23.96
C LYS A 625 -12.37 7.35 -22.61
N GLY A 626 -11.67 7.60 -21.50
CA GLY A 626 -12.25 7.58 -20.16
C GLY A 626 -11.26 7.18 -19.07
N VAL A 627 -11.78 7.16 -17.84
CA VAL A 627 -11.06 6.78 -16.62
C VAL A 627 -11.77 5.61 -15.94
N LYS A 628 -10.99 4.67 -15.42
CA LYS A 628 -11.43 3.58 -14.55
C LYS A 628 -10.98 3.87 -13.11
N TYR A 629 -11.87 3.57 -12.16
CA TYR A 629 -11.61 3.68 -10.72
C TYR A 629 -11.68 2.29 -10.10
N ILE A 630 -10.65 1.88 -9.36
CA ILE A 630 -10.59 0.58 -8.68
C ILE A 630 -10.05 0.76 -7.25
N CYS A 631 -10.83 0.37 -6.25
CA CYS A 631 -10.31 0.08 -4.91
C CYS A 631 -10.05 -1.43 -4.80
N MET A 632 -8.94 -1.82 -4.17
CA MET A 632 -8.63 -3.19 -3.81
C MET A 632 -8.28 -3.29 -2.32
N SER A 633 -8.72 -4.36 -1.67
CA SER A 633 -8.36 -4.74 -0.31
C SER A 633 -7.88 -6.19 -0.34
N ARG A 634 -6.63 -6.45 0.03
CA ARG A 634 -6.04 -7.79 0.13
C ARG A 634 -5.75 -8.08 1.61
N LYS A 635 -6.72 -8.67 2.31
CA LYS A 635 -6.79 -8.71 3.79
C LYS A 635 -6.71 -7.29 4.41
N GLY A 636 -7.13 -6.28 3.65
CA GLY A 636 -6.84 -4.87 3.91
C GLY A 636 -7.75 -4.19 4.92
N VAL A 637 -8.76 -4.85 5.47
CA VAL A 637 -9.49 -4.37 6.64
C VAL A 637 -9.38 -5.43 7.74
N GLU A 638 -8.38 -5.30 8.62
CA GLU A 638 -8.15 -6.18 9.77
C GLU A 638 -8.90 -5.69 11.01
N ARG A 639 -9.57 -6.63 11.66
CA ARG A 639 -10.10 -6.53 13.02
C ARG A 639 -9.31 -7.43 13.96
N ARG A 640 -8.54 -6.85 14.87
CA ARG A 640 -7.98 -7.56 16.03
C ARG A 640 -9.03 -7.67 17.12
N CYS A 641 -9.00 -8.75 17.90
CA CYS A 641 -10.02 -9.07 18.92
C CYS A 641 -9.47 -10.00 20.00
#